data_AF-R0ER13-F1
#
_entry.id   AF-R0ER13-F1
#
_cell.length_a   1.000
_cell.length_b   1.000
_cell.length_c   1.000
_cell.angle_alpha   90.00
_cell.angle_beta   90.00
_cell.angle_gamma   90.00
#
_symmetry.space_group_name_H-M   'P 1'
#
loop_
_entity.id
_entity.type
_entity.pdbx_description
1 polymer ?
#
loop_
_entity_poly.entity_id
_entity_poly.type
_entity_poly.pdbx_seq_one_letter_code
_entity_poly.pdbx_strand_id
1 'polypeptide(L)'
;MRTKSRRGGDSSPPRAGKVRTLRVSEGVAIGALVALVLVELLAFGASDVVVAAVFGVAHAAFLLILLATCGWARKVPLPLAKPWPGLLFAVVLVAVAWPLTPFGPGGAHPVWRYLGDHGGAITVDRSTLVLNILRLLGLACLFLASQIIGASETRRRALFWWLLMGLAVFAVGAIIDHVSLRAGTRLRATLLSPNSAASLMGVGLVFAAMFLSQAIQKTGGSVRLEKLGLDASLSVAAAAIFAVALAMTASRGGIFSTVVGLAVLLTWQVLAQGRRVRAIAIVGGAAALLVAIGVAMRSADLTAQRLQTLDGDIAVRKMIFDAHWQAFRSSPWFGFGLGSFPVVNQMIMTSANLPVLFDVRASHNLYLQWLEEGGVVGATLMGAWLLIALGRIAVQGVKLGTSAALARAGVAAAILVLAHGFSDFAVQVPALQTLFAIGLGAMTAVPALPGRGKAAPPWRGAVTFGGLTFVASLLVAIPMVASRFGGDLADMPSASAEVLASAIEAKLARDPRDPATLARLDRLSRRELAMRPGAGAAWLRRAAIDFQRDDVTAANLALDHSLAVAPLQTSLFMSRARLAYEHWPALTPSSRQQVMYQARIEYARGGEDRLKTLANEIRDPSGRIGLAFLIVAERTKAQLAASKR
;
A
#
# COMPACT_ATOMS: atom_id res chain seq x y z
N MET A 1 38.62 58.35 -51.69
CA MET A 1 37.37 57.61 -52.04
C MET A 1 36.57 57.35 -50.76
N ARG A 2 35.31 57.83 -50.71
CA ARG A 2 34.26 57.50 -49.70
C ARG A 2 33.97 55.99 -49.74
N THR A 3 33.62 55.30 -48.64
CA THR A 3 32.27 55.16 -48.03
C THR A 3 32.40 54.54 -46.61
N LYS A 4 31.89 55.14 -45.52
CA LYS A 4 30.56 55.07 -44.88
C LYS A 4 29.87 53.68 -44.71
N SER A 5 29.83 53.25 -43.45
CA SER A 5 28.73 52.69 -42.63
C SER A 5 28.00 51.39 -42.99
N ARG A 6 27.98 50.46 -42.03
CA ARG A 6 26.73 49.84 -41.53
C ARG A 6 26.84 49.51 -40.03
N ARG A 7 26.27 50.39 -39.19
CA ARG A 7 25.61 50.01 -37.94
C ARG A 7 24.36 49.20 -38.31
N GLY A 8 24.00 48.20 -37.52
CA GLY A 8 22.66 47.62 -37.56
C GLY A 8 22.66 46.11 -37.30
N GLY A 9 22.34 45.74 -36.07
CA GLY A 9 22.12 44.37 -35.67
C GLY A 9 21.89 44.27 -34.16
N ASP A 10 20.90 45.01 -33.67
CA ASP A 10 20.31 44.80 -32.34
C ASP A 10 20.00 43.31 -32.16
N SER A 11 20.85 42.59 -31.43
CA SER A 11 20.51 41.29 -30.88
C SER A 11 19.47 41.53 -29.79
N SER A 12 18.21 41.63 -30.21
CA SER A 12 17.07 41.56 -29.29
C SER A 12 17.28 40.32 -28.42
N PRO A 13 17.25 40.44 -27.08
CA PRO A 13 17.31 39.27 -26.22
C PRO A 13 16.15 38.34 -26.59
N PRO A 14 16.33 37.00 -26.51
CA PRO A 14 15.28 36.06 -26.85
C PRO A 14 14.04 36.44 -26.02
N ARG A 15 12.97 36.84 -26.72
CA ARG A 15 11.68 37.20 -26.11
C ARG A 15 11.35 36.15 -25.06
N ALA A 16 11.36 36.55 -23.79
CA ALA A 16 10.88 35.72 -22.70
C ALA A 16 9.47 35.27 -23.05
N GLY A 17 9.32 34.01 -23.47
CA GLY A 17 8.04 33.48 -23.89
C GLY A 17 7.03 33.68 -22.76
N LYS A 18 5.95 34.42 -23.04
CA LYS A 18 4.86 34.66 -22.07
C LYS A 18 4.47 33.34 -21.41
N VAL A 19 4.60 33.26 -20.09
CA VAL A 19 4.20 32.09 -19.32
C VAL A 19 2.69 31.94 -19.49
N ARG A 20 2.27 30.87 -20.15
CA ARG A 20 0.84 30.56 -20.33
C ARG A 20 0.17 30.44 -18.95
N THR A 21 -0.89 31.21 -18.73
CA THR A 21 -1.73 31.11 -17.54
C THR A 21 -2.62 29.87 -17.59
N LEU A 22 -2.94 29.30 -16.43
CA LEU A 22 -3.90 28.21 -16.32
C LEU A 22 -5.30 28.71 -16.63
N ARG A 23 -6.06 27.93 -17.39
CA ARG A 23 -7.51 28.15 -17.50
C ARG A 23 -8.19 27.71 -16.21
N VAL A 24 -9.33 28.32 -15.88
CA VAL A 24 -10.12 27.97 -14.67
C VAL A 24 -10.41 26.47 -14.62
N SER A 25 -10.86 25.87 -15.73
CA SER A 25 -11.14 24.42 -15.79
C SER A 25 -9.90 23.53 -15.58
N GLU A 26 -8.71 24.01 -15.95
CA GLU A 26 -7.45 23.30 -15.66
C GLU A 26 -7.11 23.39 -14.16
N GLY A 27 -7.30 24.56 -13.56
CA GLY A 27 -7.13 24.77 -12.11
C GLY A 27 -8.08 23.92 -11.28
N VAL A 28 -9.38 23.89 -11.63
CA VAL A 28 -10.40 23.06 -10.96
C VAL A 28 -10.06 21.58 -11.05
N ALA A 29 -9.67 21.08 -12.23
CA ALA A 29 -9.28 19.68 -12.40
C ALA A 29 -8.06 19.30 -11.55
N ILE A 30 -7.04 20.18 -11.48
CA ILE A 30 -5.86 19.96 -10.64
C ILE A 30 -6.23 20.01 -9.16
N GLY A 31 -7.02 21.01 -8.73
CA GLY A 31 -7.47 21.14 -7.35
C GLY A 31 -8.29 19.93 -6.89
N ALA A 32 -9.21 19.44 -7.72
CA ALA A 32 -9.99 18.24 -7.44
C ALA A 32 -9.11 16.98 -7.32
N LEU A 33 -8.09 16.82 -8.17
CA LEU A 33 -7.15 15.71 -8.04
C LEU A 33 -6.34 15.80 -6.75
N VAL A 34 -5.81 16.98 -6.42
CA VAL A 34 -5.05 17.20 -5.18
C VAL A 34 -5.92 16.92 -3.96
N ALA A 35 -7.15 17.42 -3.94
CA ALA A 35 -8.10 17.18 -2.86
C ALA A 35 -8.40 15.68 -2.68
N LEU A 36 -8.64 14.95 -3.77
CA LEU A 36 -8.89 13.50 -3.72
C LEU A 36 -7.76 12.74 -3.03
N VAL A 37 -6.51 13.08 -3.35
CA VAL A 37 -5.31 12.46 -2.73
C VAL A 37 -5.19 12.82 -1.24
N LEU A 38 -5.42 14.08 -0.88
CA LEU A 38 -5.32 14.51 0.52
C LEU A 38 -6.41 13.86 1.38
N VAL A 39 -7.63 13.70 0.85
CA VAL A 39 -8.71 12.98 1.54
C VAL A 39 -8.34 11.51 1.72
N GLU A 40 -7.71 10.87 0.73
CA GLU A 40 -7.21 9.49 0.85
C GLU A 40 -6.13 9.34 1.92
N LEU A 41 -5.22 10.31 2.02
CA LEU A 41 -4.23 10.37 3.11
C LEU A 41 -4.91 10.52 4.48
N LEU A 42 -5.89 11.42 4.61
CA LEU A 42 -6.63 11.65 5.86
C LEU A 42 -7.48 10.44 6.28
N ALA A 43 -7.99 9.67 5.32
CA ALA A 43 -8.77 8.45 5.54
C ALA A 43 -7.88 7.23 5.91
N PHE A 44 -6.93 7.41 6.84
CA PHE A 44 -5.99 6.38 7.30
C PHE A 44 -5.19 5.70 6.17
N GLY A 45 -4.82 6.49 5.16
CA GLY A 45 -4.15 6.00 3.96
C GLY A 45 -5.00 5.04 3.12
N ALA A 46 -6.32 5.01 3.34
CA ALA A 46 -7.29 4.05 2.82
C ALA A 46 -6.93 2.57 3.09
N SER A 47 -6.24 2.31 4.20
CA SER A 47 -5.78 0.96 4.58
C SER A 47 -6.91 -0.04 4.88
N ASP A 48 -8.12 0.47 5.15
CA ASP A 48 -9.34 -0.30 5.29
C ASP A 48 -9.89 -0.72 3.92
N VAL A 49 -10.31 -1.98 3.79
CA VAL A 49 -10.73 -2.57 2.50
C VAL A 49 -11.97 -1.85 1.92
N VAL A 50 -12.93 -1.46 2.76
CA VAL A 50 -14.14 -0.74 2.32
C VAL A 50 -13.76 0.64 1.81
N VAL A 51 -12.91 1.36 2.57
CA VAL A 51 -12.41 2.68 2.18
C VAL A 51 -11.65 2.60 0.85
N ALA A 52 -10.76 1.61 0.68
CA ALA A 52 -10.04 1.39 -0.57
C ALA A 52 -10.98 1.14 -1.77
N ALA A 53 -12.05 0.36 -1.58
CA ALA A 53 -13.03 0.10 -2.64
C ALA A 53 -13.76 1.39 -3.07
N VAL A 54 -14.15 2.24 -2.10
CA VAL A 54 -14.77 3.55 -2.37
C VAL A 54 -13.82 4.46 -3.14
N PHE A 55 -12.54 4.50 -2.77
CA PHE A 55 -11.55 5.28 -3.53
C PHE A 55 -11.34 4.73 -4.94
N GLY A 56 -11.38 3.41 -5.16
CA GLY A 56 -11.36 2.82 -6.50
C GLY A 56 -12.49 3.36 -7.40
N VAL A 57 -13.70 3.51 -6.85
CA VAL A 57 -14.82 4.17 -7.54
C VAL A 57 -14.52 5.65 -7.81
N ALA A 58 -14.01 6.38 -6.81
CA ALA A 58 -13.70 7.81 -6.94
C ALA A 58 -12.58 8.07 -7.97
N HIS A 59 -11.59 7.20 -8.06
CA HIS A 59 -10.49 7.24 -9.03
C HIS A 59 -11.00 7.10 -10.47
N ALA A 60 -11.88 6.13 -10.72
CA ALA A 60 -12.51 5.94 -12.03
C ALA A 60 -13.47 7.09 -12.37
N ALA A 61 -14.27 7.53 -11.40
CA ALA A 61 -15.18 8.67 -11.54
C ALA A 61 -14.42 9.96 -11.89
N PHE A 62 -13.27 10.21 -11.27
CA PHE A 62 -12.44 11.38 -11.57
C PHE A 62 -12.02 11.42 -13.04
N LEU A 63 -11.56 10.30 -13.61
CA LEU A 63 -11.21 10.21 -15.03
C LEU A 63 -12.42 10.50 -15.93
N LEU A 64 -13.58 9.93 -15.62
CA LEU A 64 -14.82 10.15 -16.38
C LEU A 64 -15.28 11.61 -16.33
N ILE A 65 -15.29 12.21 -15.14
CA ILE A 65 -15.66 13.62 -14.94
C ILE A 65 -14.69 14.54 -15.68
N LEU A 66 -13.38 14.26 -15.62
CA LEU A 66 -12.37 15.02 -16.36
C LEU A 66 -12.65 14.97 -17.87
N LEU A 67 -12.92 13.79 -18.44
CA LEU A 67 -13.18 13.64 -19.88
C LEU A 67 -14.54 14.22 -20.30
N ALA A 68 -15.54 14.22 -19.42
CA ALA A 68 -16.87 14.76 -19.67
C ALA A 68 -16.86 16.30 -19.67
N THR A 69 -16.27 16.91 -18.64
CA THR A 69 -16.38 18.35 -18.37
C THR A 69 -15.26 19.16 -19.04
N CYS A 70 -14.08 18.58 -19.26
CA CYS A 70 -12.93 19.32 -19.77
C CYS A 70 -12.69 19.02 -21.27
N GLY A 71 -13.19 19.89 -22.15
CA GLY A 71 -12.96 19.73 -23.60
C GLY A 71 -11.48 19.72 -24.02
N TRP A 72 -10.58 20.29 -23.21
CA TRP A 72 -9.13 20.22 -23.42
C TRP A 72 -8.53 18.84 -23.11
N ALA A 73 -9.15 18.07 -22.20
CA ALA A 73 -8.70 16.73 -21.83
C ALA A 73 -8.86 15.77 -23.01
N ARG A 74 -9.97 15.87 -23.74
CA ARG A 74 -10.27 15.04 -24.92
C ARG A 74 -9.32 15.27 -26.11
N LYS A 75 -8.56 16.37 -26.10
CA LYS A 75 -7.59 16.70 -27.15
C LYS A 75 -6.19 16.13 -26.90
N VAL A 76 -5.94 15.58 -25.71
CA VAL A 76 -4.63 15.00 -25.37
C VAL A 76 -4.53 13.60 -25.99
N PRO A 77 -3.49 13.30 -26.79
CA PRO A 77 -3.29 11.96 -27.30
C PRO A 77 -2.92 11.02 -26.14
N LEU A 78 -3.73 9.98 -25.94
CA LEU A 78 -3.47 8.96 -24.94
C LEU A 78 -2.68 7.80 -25.57
N PRO A 79 -1.69 7.23 -24.86
CA PRO A 79 -0.84 6.17 -25.39
C PRO A 79 -1.52 4.79 -25.36
N LEU A 80 -2.83 4.69 -25.08
CA LEU A 80 -3.59 3.43 -25.09
C LEU A 80 -3.43 2.64 -26.41
N ALA A 81 -3.09 3.30 -27.53
CA ALA A 81 -2.95 2.69 -28.86
C ALA A 81 -1.50 2.45 -29.32
N LYS A 82 -0.47 2.77 -28.52
CA LYS A 82 0.93 2.40 -28.81
C LYS A 82 1.33 1.25 -27.87
N PRO A 83 2.24 0.32 -28.26
CA PRO A 83 2.51 -0.91 -27.50
C PRO A 83 3.11 -0.70 -26.08
N TRP A 84 3.28 0.54 -25.64
CA TRP A 84 3.70 0.93 -24.31
C TRP A 84 3.07 2.29 -23.94
N PRO A 85 2.48 2.51 -22.75
CA PRO A 85 2.47 1.68 -21.53
C PRO A 85 1.22 0.79 -21.35
N GLY A 86 0.19 0.91 -22.21
CA GLY A 86 -1.07 0.20 -22.04
C GLY A 86 -0.95 -1.33 -22.18
N LEU A 87 -0.23 -1.81 -23.20
CA LEU A 87 -0.09 -3.25 -23.46
C LEU A 87 0.67 -3.98 -22.34
N LEU A 88 1.83 -3.47 -21.90
CA LEU A 88 2.57 -4.11 -20.81
C LEU A 88 1.80 -4.04 -19.49
N PHE A 89 1.02 -2.98 -19.24
CA PHE A 89 0.12 -2.95 -18.08
C PHE A 89 -0.99 -3.99 -18.20
N ALA A 90 -1.54 -4.22 -19.40
CA ALA A 90 -2.49 -5.32 -19.63
C ALA A 90 -1.84 -6.69 -19.37
N VAL A 91 -0.58 -6.88 -19.75
CA VAL A 91 0.19 -8.10 -19.43
C VAL A 91 0.39 -8.24 -17.92
N VAL A 92 0.69 -7.15 -17.20
CA VAL A 92 0.73 -7.14 -15.73
C VAL A 92 -0.63 -7.57 -15.16
N LEU A 93 -1.74 -7.03 -15.65
CA LEU A 93 -3.09 -7.39 -15.20
C LEU A 93 -3.39 -8.88 -15.41
N VAL A 94 -3.05 -9.44 -16.58
CA VAL A 94 -3.21 -10.88 -16.85
C VAL A 94 -2.35 -11.70 -15.88
N ALA A 95 -1.09 -11.32 -15.69
CA ALA A 95 -0.17 -12.03 -14.79
C ALA A 95 -0.63 -12.02 -13.32
N VAL A 96 -1.13 -10.89 -12.83
CA VAL A 96 -1.63 -10.80 -11.44
C VAL A 96 -3.02 -11.41 -11.27
N ALA A 97 -3.81 -11.53 -12.34
CA ALA A 97 -5.09 -12.25 -12.32
C ALA A 97 -4.92 -13.77 -12.48
N TRP A 98 -3.80 -14.21 -13.04
CA TRP A 98 -3.48 -15.62 -13.26
C TRP A 98 -3.65 -16.54 -12.03
N PRO A 99 -3.28 -16.10 -10.80
CA PRO A 99 -3.48 -16.91 -9.60
C PRO A 99 -4.94 -17.25 -9.28
N LEU A 100 -5.93 -16.62 -9.94
CA LEU A 100 -7.35 -17.01 -9.84
C LEU A 100 -7.63 -18.39 -10.44
N THR A 101 -6.73 -18.87 -11.30
CA THR A 101 -6.84 -20.17 -11.97
C THR A 101 -6.03 -21.24 -11.23
N PRO A 102 -6.31 -22.52 -11.44
CA PRO A 102 -5.46 -23.61 -10.96
C PRO A 102 -4.25 -23.88 -11.88
N PHE A 103 -4.09 -23.13 -12.97
CA PHE A 103 -3.14 -23.44 -14.04
C PHE A 103 -1.79 -22.80 -13.76
N GLY A 104 -0.88 -23.52 -13.13
CA GLY A 104 0.49 -23.08 -12.94
C GLY A 104 1.34 -24.18 -12.31
N PRO A 105 2.66 -23.97 -12.21
CA PRO A 105 3.51 -24.93 -11.51
C PRO A 105 3.05 -25.10 -10.06
N GLY A 106 2.78 -26.34 -9.64
CA GLY A 106 2.19 -26.65 -8.33
C GLY A 106 0.67 -26.76 -8.30
N GLY A 107 -0.03 -26.31 -9.35
CA GLY A 107 -1.49 -26.40 -9.45
C GLY A 107 -2.23 -25.49 -8.46
N ALA A 108 -3.47 -25.87 -8.12
CA ALA A 108 -4.23 -25.18 -7.08
C ALA A 108 -3.61 -25.36 -5.70
N HIS A 109 -3.68 -24.33 -4.86
CA HIS A 109 -3.19 -24.40 -3.48
C HIS A 109 -3.94 -25.50 -2.70
N PRO A 110 -3.26 -26.30 -1.85
CA PRO A 110 -3.88 -27.42 -1.14
C PRO A 110 -5.12 -27.09 -0.31
N VAL A 111 -5.26 -25.85 0.19
CA VAL A 111 -6.46 -25.40 0.94
C VAL A 111 -7.77 -25.56 0.15
N TRP A 112 -7.72 -25.57 -1.18
CA TRP A 112 -8.91 -25.78 -2.00
C TRP A 112 -9.47 -27.20 -1.89
N ARG A 113 -8.64 -28.19 -1.51
CA ARG A 113 -9.09 -29.59 -1.30
C ARG A 113 -10.09 -29.73 -0.17
N TYR A 114 -10.13 -28.79 0.77
CA TYR A 114 -11.15 -28.75 1.81
C TYR A 114 -12.57 -28.53 1.28
N LEU A 115 -12.71 -28.11 0.02
CA LEU A 115 -14.00 -27.94 -0.65
C LEU A 115 -14.33 -29.08 -1.64
N GLY A 116 -13.49 -30.11 -1.71
CA GLY A 116 -13.59 -31.24 -2.64
C GLY A 116 -12.60 -31.16 -3.81
N ASP A 117 -12.71 -32.12 -4.74
CA ASP A 117 -11.76 -32.31 -5.85
C ASP A 117 -12.04 -31.43 -7.08
N HIS A 118 -13.13 -30.65 -7.06
CA HIS A 118 -13.57 -29.85 -8.20
C HIS A 118 -13.17 -28.38 -8.07
N GLY A 119 -12.16 -28.00 -8.84
CA GLY A 119 -11.72 -26.63 -8.97
C GLY A 119 -10.82 -26.15 -7.83
N GLY A 120 -10.21 -25.00 -8.05
CA GLY A 120 -9.24 -24.42 -7.12
C GLY A 120 -8.55 -23.22 -7.74
N ALA A 121 -7.65 -22.61 -7.01
CA ALA A 121 -6.85 -21.50 -7.50
C ALA A 121 -5.45 -21.57 -6.88
N ILE A 122 -4.47 -20.97 -7.56
CA ILE A 122 -3.14 -20.79 -6.96
C ILE A 122 -3.25 -19.85 -5.75
N THR A 123 -4.10 -18.82 -5.83
CA THR A 123 -4.38 -17.95 -4.68
C THR A 123 -5.15 -18.68 -3.58
N VAL A 124 -4.88 -18.32 -2.33
CA VAL A 124 -5.61 -18.80 -1.16
C VAL A 124 -6.88 -17.99 -0.85
N ASP A 125 -7.01 -16.81 -1.46
CA ASP A 125 -8.14 -15.89 -1.28
C ASP A 125 -8.45 -15.13 -2.59
N ARG A 126 -9.44 -15.64 -3.34
CA ARG A 126 -9.91 -15.03 -4.59
C ARG A 126 -10.54 -13.66 -4.35
N SER A 127 -11.25 -13.48 -3.24
CA SER A 127 -11.93 -12.22 -2.93
C SER A 127 -10.92 -11.09 -2.76
N THR A 128 -9.87 -11.33 -1.96
CA THR A 128 -8.80 -10.36 -1.73
C THR A 128 -8.04 -10.05 -3.02
N LEU A 129 -7.74 -11.06 -3.84
CA LEU A 129 -7.08 -10.85 -5.13
C LEU A 129 -7.92 -9.97 -6.07
N VAL A 130 -9.22 -10.26 -6.23
CA VAL A 130 -10.13 -9.47 -7.08
C VAL A 130 -10.21 -8.01 -6.61
N LEU A 131 -10.31 -7.78 -5.31
CA LEU A 131 -10.34 -6.42 -4.75
C LEU A 131 -9.04 -5.64 -5.07
N ASN A 132 -7.88 -6.30 -4.99
CA ASN A 132 -6.61 -5.66 -5.33
C ASN A 132 -6.43 -5.42 -6.84
N ILE A 133 -7.00 -6.27 -7.69
CA ILE A 133 -7.06 -6.02 -9.15
C ILE A 133 -7.93 -4.79 -9.44
N LEU A 134 -9.11 -4.66 -8.82
CA LEU A 134 -9.98 -3.49 -8.98
C LEU A 134 -9.27 -2.21 -8.51
N ARG A 135 -8.54 -2.27 -7.39
CA ARG A 135 -7.71 -1.15 -6.93
C ARG A 135 -6.62 -0.80 -7.93
N LEU A 136 -5.94 -1.78 -8.52
CA LEU A 136 -4.91 -1.55 -9.55
C LEU A 136 -5.52 -0.90 -10.81
N LEU A 137 -6.74 -1.28 -11.20
CA LEU A 137 -7.49 -0.64 -12.28
C LEU A 137 -7.87 0.81 -11.94
N GLY A 138 -8.33 1.08 -10.71
CA GLY A 138 -8.59 2.44 -10.22
C GLY A 138 -7.33 3.33 -10.26
N LEU A 139 -6.19 2.81 -9.81
CA LEU A 139 -4.89 3.48 -9.92
C LEU A 139 -4.51 3.75 -11.38
N ALA A 140 -4.83 2.84 -12.31
CA ALA A 140 -4.63 3.06 -13.74
C ALA A 140 -5.51 4.21 -14.27
N CYS A 141 -6.76 4.36 -13.79
CA CYS A 141 -7.58 5.52 -14.12
C CYS A 141 -6.93 6.83 -13.66
N LEU A 142 -6.38 6.89 -12.44
CA LEU A 142 -5.64 8.06 -11.95
C LEU A 142 -4.35 8.33 -12.72
N PHE A 143 -3.62 7.26 -13.08
CA PHE A 143 -2.44 7.37 -13.93
C PHE A 143 -2.80 8.00 -15.29
N LEU A 144 -3.89 7.56 -15.93
CA LEU A 144 -4.37 8.16 -17.18
C LEU A 144 -4.84 9.61 -16.99
N ALA A 145 -5.58 9.90 -15.92
CA ALA A 145 -6.06 11.26 -15.63
C ALA A 145 -4.89 12.23 -15.38
N SER A 146 -3.88 11.79 -14.63
CA SER A 146 -2.66 12.56 -14.38
C SER A 146 -1.79 12.69 -15.64
N GLN A 147 -1.75 11.70 -16.54
CA GLN A 147 -1.13 11.86 -17.87
C GLN A 147 -1.81 12.97 -18.68
N ILE A 148 -3.14 13.03 -18.68
CA ILE A 148 -3.92 14.06 -19.38
C ILE A 148 -3.59 15.46 -18.83
N ILE A 149 -3.58 15.59 -17.50
CA ILE A 149 -3.21 16.84 -16.82
C ILE A 149 -1.75 17.19 -17.13
N GLY A 150 -0.83 16.23 -16.99
CA GLY A 150 0.61 16.39 -17.17
C GLY A 150 1.09 16.66 -18.60
N ALA A 151 0.23 16.48 -19.61
CA ALA A 151 0.58 16.70 -21.02
C ALA A 151 0.94 18.16 -21.36
N SER A 152 0.59 19.11 -20.49
CA SER A 152 1.03 20.50 -20.60
C SER A 152 2.01 20.84 -19.49
N GLU A 153 3.12 21.48 -19.84
CA GLU A 153 4.13 21.91 -18.87
C GLU A 153 3.54 22.78 -17.74
N THR A 154 2.69 23.76 -18.08
CA THR A 154 2.04 24.62 -17.09
C THR A 154 1.19 23.83 -16.11
N ARG A 155 0.36 22.91 -16.62
CA ARG A 155 -0.51 22.06 -15.79
C ARG A 155 0.30 21.08 -14.93
N ARG A 156 1.33 20.46 -15.50
CA ARG A 156 2.23 19.56 -14.78
C ARG A 156 2.92 20.27 -13.63
N ARG A 157 3.53 21.43 -13.88
CA ARG A 157 4.16 22.24 -12.83
C ARG A 157 3.16 22.60 -11.73
N ALA A 158 1.96 23.04 -12.12
CA ALA A 158 0.92 23.41 -11.17
C ALA A 158 0.43 22.24 -10.32
N LEU A 159 0.25 21.05 -10.92
CA LEU A 159 -0.11 19.84 -10.20
C LEU A 159 0.92 19.51 -9.11
N PHE A 160 2.21 19.45 -9.46
CA PHE A 160 3.26 19.16 -8.48
C PHE A 160 3.41 20.26 -7.43
N TRP A 161 3.19 21.52 -7.81
CA TRP A 161 3.22 22.64 -6.86
C TRP A 161 2.09 22.54 -5.83
N TRP A 162 0.85 22.34 -6.27
CA TRP A 162 -0.30 22.21 -5.37
C TRP A 162 -0.26 20.92 -4.55
N LEU A 163 0.24 19.82 -5.11
CA LEU A 163 0.52 18.60 -4.34
C LEU A 163 1.54 18.88 -3.24
N LEU A 164 2.65 19.57 -3.54
CA LEU A 164 3.66 19.91 -2.54
C LEU A 164 3.08 20.74 -1.40
N MET A 165 2.29 21.78 -1.71
CA MET A 165 1.66 22.63 -0.71
C MET A 165 0.63 21.85 0.12
N GLY A 166 -0.22 21.05 -0.53
CA GLY A 166 -1.20 20.21 0.17
C GLY A 166 -0.54 19.19 1.11
N LEU A 167 0.54 18.55 0.66
CA LEU A 167 1.32 17.63 1.48
C LEU A 167 2.06 18.33 2.63
N ALA A 168 2.51 19.58 2.43
CA ALA A 168 3.12 20.36 3.51
C ALA A 168 2.08 20.70 4.59
N VAL A 169 0.85 21.07 4.20
CA VAL A 169 -0.26 21.27 5.15
C VAL A 169 -0.58 19.97 5.90
N PHE A 170 -0.66 18.84 5.18
CA PHE A 170 -0.83 17.53 5.81
C PHE A 170 0.31 17.21 6.80
N ALA A 171 1.56 17.51 6.45
CA ALA A 171 2.71 17.29 7.32
C ALA A 171 2.66 18.17 8.58
N VAL A 172 2.22 19.43 8.47
CA VAL A 172 1.96 20.28 9.65
C VAL A 172 0.90 19.64 10.55
N GLY A 173 -0.22 19.19 9.99
CA GLY A 173 -1.25 18.48 10.75
C GLY A 173 -0.72 17.22 11.45
N ALA A 174 0.14 16.45 10.77
CA ALA A 174 0.78 15.27 11.34
C ALA A 174 1.78 15.59 12.47
N ILE A 175 2.53 16.69 12.35
CA ILE A 175 3.41 17.18 13.41
C ILE A 175 2.58 17.59 14.63
N ILE A 176 1.51 18.37 14.42
CA ILE A 176 0.62 18.81 15.49
C ILE A 176 0.02 17.59 16.20
N ASP A 177 -0.64 16.68 15.48
CA ASP A 177 -1.23 15.45 16.05
C ASP A 177 -0.21 14.62 16.85
N HIS A 178 1.03 14.52 16.37
CA HIS A 178 2.08 13.80 17.07
C HIS A 178 2.49 14.47 18.39
N VAL A 179 2.68 15.79 18.38
CA VAL A 179 3.14 16.56 19.55
C VAL A 179 2.02 16.76 20.58
N SER A 180 0.78 16.97 20.14
CA SER A 180 -0.33 17.33 21.03
C SER A 180 -1.17 16.13 21.48
N LEU A 181 -1.59 15.28 20.55
CA LEU A 181 -2.64 14.29 20.81
C LEU A 181 -2.09 12.89 21.11
N ARG A 182 -1.05 12.46 20.37
CA ARG A 182 -0.59 11.07 20.44
C ARG A 182 0.60 10.86 21.36
N ALA A 183 1.40 11.90 21.64
CA ALA A 183 2.62 11.85 22.47
C ALA A 183 3.47 10.58 22.26
N GLY A 184 3.47 10.06 21.02
CA GLY A 184 4.07 8.77 20.70
C GLY A 184 5.57 8.90 20.53
N THR A 185 6.31 7.81 20.60
CA THR A 185 7.77 7.83 20.41
C THR A 185 8.19 8.14 18.97
N ARG A 186 7.32 7.92 17.97
CA ARG A 186 7.60 8.10 16.54
C ARG A 186 6.39 8.62 15.78
N LEU A 187 6.59 9.58 14.89
CA LEU A 187 5.54 10.12 14.01
C LEU A 187 5.14 9.09 12.95
N ARG A 188 3.84 8.75 12.90
CA ARG A 188 3.24 7.81 11.92
C ARG A 188 2.21 8.45 11.00
N ALA A 189 1.75 9.66 11.33
CA ALA A 189 0.59 10.31 10.71
C ALA A 189 -0.62 9.35 10.62
N THR A 190 -1.48 9.54 9.64
CA THR A 190 -2.58 8.63 9.28
C THR A 190 -2.13 7.37 8.53
N LEU A 191 -0.82 7.22 8.26
CA LEU A 191 -0.26 6.12 7.45
C LEU A 191 0.07 4.85 8.26
N LEU A 192 -0.26 4.83 9.55
CA LEU A 192 -0.11 3.71 10.51
C LEU A 192 1.33 3.20 10.75
N SER A 193 2.29 3.54 9.88
CA SER A 193 3.70 3.17 9.94
C SER A 193 4.60 4.41 9.91
N PRO A 194 5.58 4.52 10.83
CA PRO A 194 6.54 5.62 10.81
C PRO A 194 7.44 5.56 9.57
N ASN A 195 7.69 4.38 9.01
CA ASN A 195 8.52 4.24 7.81
C ASN A 195 7.78 4.72 6.56
N SER A 196 6.49 4.42 6.44
CA SER A 196 5.68 4.91 5.33
C SER A 196 5.49 6.43 5.39
N ALA A 197 5.33 6.99 6.60
CA ALA A 197 5.37 8.43 6.81
C ALA A 197 6.73 9.04 6.38
N ALA A 198 7.84 8.41 6.74
CA ALA A 198 9.18 8.87 6.35
C ALA A 198 9.37 8.90 4.83
N SER A 199 8.87 7.88 4.12
CA SER A 199 8.87 7.87 2.65
C SER A 199 8.11 9.06 2.07
N LEU A 200 6.92 9.37 2.60
CA LEU A 200 6.13 10.53 2.15
C LEU A 200 6.86 11.85 2.40
N MET A 201 7.40 12.06 3.61
CA MET A 201 8.11 13.29 3.95
C MET A 201 9.39 13.45 3.13
N GLY A 202 10.11 12.35 2.89
CA GLY A 202 11.29 12.33 2.02
C GLY A 202 10.97 12.73 0.58
N VAL A 203 9.89 12.20 0.01
CA VAL A 203 9.42 12.61 -1.33
C VAL A 203 9.05 14.10 -1.34
N GLY A 204 8.31 14.58 -0.33
CA GLY A 204 7.98 16.00 -0.17
C GLY A 204 9.23 16.89 -0.15
N LEU A 205 10.25 16.49 0.62
CA LEU A 205 11.53 17.20 0.71
C LEU A 205 12.28 17.25 -0.62
N VAL A 206 12.31 16.15 -1.39
CA VAL A 206 12.92 16.10 -2.73
C VAL A 206 12.24 17.10 -3.69
N PHE A 207 10.91 17.16 -3.69
CA PHE A 207 10.19 18.11 -4.55
C PHE A 207 10.33 19.56 -4.08
N ALA A 208 10.33 19.81 -2.76
CA ALA A 208 10.60 21.14 -2.21
C ALA A 208 12.00 21.66 -2.62
N ALA A 209 13.02 20.82 -2.49
CA ALA A 209 14.38 21.13 -2.92
C ALA A 209 14.47 21.41 -4.42
N MET A 210 13.70 20.69 -5.25
CA MET A 210 13.65 20.93 -6.69
C MET A 210 13.04 22.31 -7.03
N PHE A 211 11.92 22.68 -6.42
CA PHE A 211 11.31 24.00 -6.66
C PHE A 211 12.18 25.13 -6.15
N LEU A 212 12.82 24.96 -4.98
CA LEU A 212 13.78 25.91 -4.45
C LEU A 212 14.97 26.12 -5.40
N SER A 213 15.56 25.03 -5.91
CA SER A 213 16.66 25.12 -6.86
C SER A 213 16.26 25.83 -8.15
N GLN A 214 15.04 25.60 -8.67
CA GLN A 214 14.55 26.35 -9.83
C GLN A 214 14.39 27.84 -9.53
N ALA A 215 13.91 28.20 -8.34
CA ALA A 215 13.75 29.60 -7.96
C ALA A 215 15.11 30.32 -7.87
N ILE A 216 16.12 29.69 -7.26
CA ILE A 216 17.49 30.19 -7.19
C ILE A 216 18.11 30.33 -8.59
N GLN A 217 17.81 29.41 -9.51
CA GLN A 217 18.29 29.53 -10.89
C GLN A 217 17.71 30.75 -11.60
N LYS A 218 16.43 31.07 -11.38
CA LYS A 218 15.79 32.25 -11.99
C LYS A 218 16.39 33.57 -11.50
N THR A 219 16.98 33.60 -10.30
CA THR A 219 17.66 34.78 -9.73
C THR A 219 19.16 34.84 -10.08
N GLY A 220 19.61 34.06 -11.08
CA GLY A 220 21.01 34.03 -11.51
C GLY A 220 21.94 33.24 -10.58
N GLY A 221 21.40 32.38 -9.72
CA GLY A 221 22.19 31.56 -8.80
C GLY A 221 22.54 32.23 -7.46
N SER A 222 22.07 33.45 -7.22
CA SER A 222 22.26 34.16 -5.96
C SER A 222 21.31 33.63 -4.87
N VAL A 223 21.86 33.22 -3.72
CA VAL A 223 21.12 32.69 -2.55
C VAL A 223 20.63 33.82 -1.60
N ARG A 224 20.81 35.10 -1.96
CA ARG A 224 20.35 36.22 -1.12
C ARG A 224 18.84 36.16 -0.88
N LEU A 225 18.44 35.97 0.38
CA LEU A 225 17.04 35.84 0.84
C LEU A 225 16.15 36.99 0.37
N GLU A 226 16.68 38.21 0.33
CA GLU A 226 15.99 39.43 -0.13
C GLU A 226 15.52 39.36 -1.60
N LYS A 227 16.12 38.49 -2.41
CA LYS A 227 15.79 38.33 -3.84
C LYS A 227 14.89 37.14 -4.12
N LEU A 228 14.48 36.40 -3.09
CA LEU A 228 13.63 35.21 -3.24
C LEU A 228 12.16 35.62 -3.27
N GLY A 229 11.46 35.26 -4.35
CA GLY A 229 10.01 35.46 -4.44
C GLY A 229 9.22 34.50 -3.54
N LEU A 230 7.91 34.73 -3.41
CA LEU A 230 7.01 33.94 -2.56
C LEU A 230 7.11 32.42 -2.80
N ASP A 231 7.17 31.97 -4.06
CA ASP A 231 7.33 30.56 -4.42
C ASP A 231 8.60 29.93 -3.78
N ALA A 232 9.70 30.68 -3.72
CA ALA A 232 10.93 30.20 -3.13
C ALA A 232 10.80 30.08 -1.61
N SER A 233 10.23 31.09 -0.95
CA SER A 233 9.98 31.10 0.49
C SER A 233 9.06 29.96 0.91
N LEU A 234 7.98 29.72 0.16
CA LEU A 234 7.08 28.58 0.38
C LEU A 234 7.79 27.24 0.17
N SER A 235 8.71 27.15 -0.80
CA SER A 235 9.52 25.93 -1.00
C SER A 235 10.48 25.68 0.18
N VAL A 236 11.11 26.72 0.73
CA VAL A 236 11.96 26.62 1.93
C VAL A 236 11.13 26.19 3.14
N ALA A 237 9.97 26.82 3.36
CA ALA A 237 9.07 26.47 4.45
C ALA A 237 8.61 25.01 4.34
N ALA A 238 8.18 24.58 3.15
CA ALA A 238 7.80 23.18 2.90
C ALA A 238 8.97 22.22 3.16
N ALA A 239 10.19 22.55 2.69
CA ALA A 239 11.38 21.74 2.96
C ALA A 239 11.66 21.61 4.46
N ALA A 240 11.56 22.70 5.23
CA ALA A 240 11.75 22.68 6.67
C ALA A 240 10.70 21.81 7.38
N ILE A 241 9.41 21.96 7.02
CA ILE A 241 8.31 21.15 7.54
C ILE A 241 8.55 19.67 7.28
N PHE A 242 8.88 19.29 6.04
CA PHE A 242 9.15 17.89 5.69
C PHE A 242 10.39 17.34 6.40
N ALA A 243 11.45 18.13 6.54
CA ALA A 243 12.65 17.70 7.27
C ALA A 243 12.36 17.44 8.75
N VAL A 244 11.60 18.33 9.41
CA VAL A 244 11.18 18.15 10.80
C VAL A 244 10.28 16.91 10.94
N ALA A 245 9.23 16.79 10.11
CA ALA A 245 8.35 15.62 10.13
C ALA A 245 9.12 14.32 9.89
N LEU A 246 10.06 14.31 8.93
CA LEU A 246 10.93 13.18 8.63
C LEU A 246 11.78 12.79 9.84
N ALA A 247 12.41 13.76 10.52
CA ALA A 247 13.20 13.50 11.72
C ALA A 247 12.34 12.88 12.84
N MET A 248 11.13 13.39 13.04
CA MET A 248 10.18 12.90 14.05
C MET A 248 9.66 11.48 13.76
N THR A 249 9.77 10.98 12.52
CA THR A 249 9.46 9.55 12.24
C THR A 249 10.47 8.60 12.87
N ALA A 250 11.68 9.09 13.19
CA ALA A 250 12.84 8.31 13.60
C ALA A 250 13.11 7.09 12.69
N SER A 251 12.72 7.15 11.41
CA SER A 251 12.97 6.09 10.43
C SER A 251 14.33 6.28 9.79
N ARG A 252 15.33 5.57 10.28
CA ARG A 252 16.72 5.65 9.77
C ARG A 252 16.81 5.28 8.30
N GLY A 253 16.09 4.23 7.88
CA GLY A 253 15.96 3.84 6.47
C GLY A 253 15.36 4.97 5.63
N GLY A 254 14.31 5.62 6.13
CA GLY A 254 13.69 6.76 5.44
C GLY A 254 14.60 7.98 5.32
N ILE A 255 15.31 8.33 6.39
CA ILE A 255 16.29 9.43 6.40
C ILE A 255 17.42 9.15 5.42
N PHE A 256 18.03 7.96 5.49
CA PHE A 256 19.10 7.54 4.59
C PHE A 256 18.67 7.58 3.12
N SER A 257 17.52 6.98 2.80
CA SER A 257 16.99 6.99 1.44
C SER A 257 16.66 8.40 0.95
N THR A 258 16.22 9.29 1.85
CA THR A 258 15.97 10.70 1.52
C THR A 258 17.24 11.44 1.17
N VAL A 259 18.30 11.21 1.95
CA VAL A 259 19.64 11.74 1.66
C VAL A 259 20.13 11.27 0.30
N VAL A 260 19.99 9.97 -0.02
CA VAL A 260 20.36 9.42 -1.33
C VAL A 260 19.55 10.10 -2.45
N GLY A 261 18.23 10.25 -2.28
CA GLY A 261 17.37 10.94 -3.24
C GLY A 261 17.79 12.40 -3.47
N LEU A 262 18.06 13.15 -2.40
CA LEU A 262 18.54 14.53 -2.48
C LEU A 262 19.91 14.64 -3.16
N ALA A 263 20.85 13.74 -2.81
CA ALA A 263 22.15 13.66 -3.44
C ALA A 263 22.05 13.46 -4.95
N VAL A 264 21.21 12.51 -5.40
CA VAL A 264 20.95 12.26 -6.82
C VAL A 264 20.33 13.49 -7.48
N LEU A 265 19.30 14.09 -6.87
CA LEU A 265 18.62 15.27 -7.42
C LEU A 265 19.59 16.44 -7.62
N LEU A 266 20.31 16.83 -6.56
CA LEU A 266 21.16 18.01 -6.55
C LEU A 266 22.34 17.83 -7.50
N THR A 267 22.99 16.67 -7.47
CA THR A 267 24.08 16.35 -8.39
C THR A 267 23.61 16.40 -9.85
N TRP A 268 22.49 15.76 -10.16
CA TRP A 268 21.96 15.75 -11.53
C TRP A 268 21.52 17.15 -11.98
N GLN A 269 20.93 17.96 -11.11
CA GLN A 269 20.59 19.34 -11.47
C GLN A 269 21.81 20.18 -11.80
N VAL A 270 22.91 20.05 -11.04
CA VAL A 270 24.16 20.79 -11.30
C VAL A 270 24.80 20.33 -12.60
N LEU A 271 24.89 19.02 -12.83
CA LEU A 271 25.43 18.45 -14.06
C LEU A 271 24.63 18.90 -15.29
N ALA A 272 23.30 18.82 -15.22
CA ALA A 272 22.43 19.23 -16.31
C ALA A 272 22.54 20.73 -16.65
N GLN A 273 23.04 21.56 -15.73
CA GLN A 273 23.23 23.00 -15.93
C GLN A 273 24.59 23.37 -16.53
N GLY A 274 25.49 22.40 -16.76
CA GLY A 274 26.83 22.69 -17.31
C GLY A 274 27.69 23.59 -16.41
N ARG A 275 27.44 23.60 -15.09
CA ARG A 275 28.21 24.42 -14.13
C ARG A 275 29.65 23.91 -14.03
N ARG A 276 30.59 24.81 -13.73
CA ARG A 276 32.04 24.50 -13.61
C ARG A 276 32.29 23.31 -12.69
N VAL A 277 33.34 22.52 -12.99
CA VAL A 277 33.78 21.33 -12.23
C VAL A 277 33.84 21.60 -10.71
N ARG A 278 34.21 22.81 -10.29
CA ARG A 278 34.24 23.21 -8.87
C ARG A 278 32.86 23.17 -8.19
N ALA A 279 31.79 23.58 -8.86
CA ALA A 279 30.42 23.50 -8.32
C ALA A 279 29.92 22.05 -8.27
N ILE A 280 30.31 21.23 -9.26
CA ILE A 280 30.05 19.79 -9.27
C ILE A 280 30.80 19.11 -8.11
N ALA A 281 32.06 19.48 -7.85
CA ALA A 281 32.85 18.93 -6.75
C ALA A 281 32.31 19.35 -5.37
N ILE A 282 31.82 20.60 -5.22
CA ILE A 282 31.21 21.05 -3.95
C ILE A 282 29.87 20.36 -3.69
N VAL A 283 28.99 20.29 -4.70
CA VAL A 283 27.68 19.66 -4.53
C VAL A 283 27.80 18.14 -4.45
N GLY A 284 28.68 17.54 -5.24
CA GLY A 284 29.04 16.12 -5.16
C GLY A 284 29.70 15.77 -3.83
N GLY A 285 30.59 16.64 -3.31
CA GLY A 285 31.20 16.51 -2.00
C GLY A 285 30.20 16.66 -0.86
N ALA A 286 29.28 17.63 -0.93
CA ALA A 286 28.19 17.78 0.03
C ALA A 286 27.21 16.60 -0.03
N ALA A 287 26.89 16.09 -1.22
CA ALA A 287 26.09 14.90 -1.41
C ALA A 287 26.78 13.65 -0.84
N ALA A 288 28.07 13.47 -1.09
CA ALA A 288 28.88 12.39 -0.51
C ALA A 288 28.97 12.51 1.01
N LEU A 289 29.12 13.72 1.56
CA LEU A 289 29.11 13.98 2.99
C LEU A 289 27.74 13.69 3.61
N LEU A 290 26.64 14.11 2.98
CA LEU A 290 25.30 13.78 3.45
C LEU A 290 25.08 12.27 3.45
N VAL A 291 25.48 11.57 2.38
CA VAL A 291 25.43 10.10 2.31
C VAL A 291 26.30 9.48 3.41
N ALA A 292 27.52 9.97 3.62
CA ALA A 292 28.41 9.50 4.68
C ALA A 292 27.81 9.74 6.07
N ILE A 293 27.15 10.89 6.31
CA ILE A 293 26.39 11.16 7.54
C ILE A 293 25.23 10.17 7.67
N GLY A 294 24.48 9.90 6.60
CA GLY A 294 23.40 8.91 6.61
C GLY A 294 23.89 7.50 6.92
N VAL A 295 25.03 7.09 6.35
CA VAL A 295 25.71 5.82 6.65
C VAL A 295 26.23 5.81 8.09
N ALA A 296 26.83 6.91 8.55
CA ALA A 296 27.35 7.05 9.90
C ALA A 296 26.20 7.03 10.92
N MET A 297 25.05 7.65 10.66
CA MET A 297 23.86 7.55 11.50
C MET A 297 23.29 6.13 11.56
N ARG A 298 23.41 5.36 10.47
CA ARG A 298 23.07 3.93 10.46
C ARG A 298 24.09 3.08 11.23
N SER A 299 25.35 3.53 11.29
CA SER A 299 26.48 2.78 11.88
C SER A 299 26.75 3.15 13.35
N ALA A 300 26.50 4.39 13.77
CA ALA A 300 26.72 4.91 15.13
C ALA A 300 25.83 4.22 16.18
N ASP A 301 24.79 3.53 15.74
CA ASP A 301 24.00 2.61 16.56
C ASP A 301 24.77 1.40 17.05
N LEU A 302 25.88 0.99 16.41
CA LEU A 302 26.68 -0.17 16.81
C LEU A 302 27.49 0.05 18.11
N THR A 303 27.37 1.22 18.75
CA THR A 303 28.20 1.58 19.90
C THR A 303 27.57 1.14 21.24
N ALA A 304 28.15 0.07 21.80
CA ALA A 304 28.19 -0.48 23.17
C ALA A 304 26.94 -0.52 24.08
N GLN A 305 26.10 0.52 24.21
CA GLN A 305 24.91 0.48 25.09
C GLN A 305 23.60 0.15 24.36
N ARG A 306 23.64 -0.03 23.02
CA ARG A 306 22.49 -0.37 22.17
C ARG A 306 22.49 -1.78 21.61
N LEU A 307 23.54 -2.59 21.83
CA LEU A 307 23.65 -3.93 21.24
C LEU A 307 22.44 -4.83 21.58
N GLN A 308 22.01 -4.86 22.85
CA GLN A 308 20.89 -5.72 23.29
C GLN A 308 19.54 -5.36 22.66
N THR A 309 19.27 -4.07 22.40
CA THR A 309 18.01 -3.63 21.77
C THR A 309 18.06 -3.69 20.24
N LEU A 310 19.25 -3.56 19.63
CA LEU A 310 19.46 -3.73 18.19
C LEU A 310 19.42 -5.19 17.75
N ASP A 311 19.98 -6.10 18.56
CA ASP A 311 19.90 -7.54 18.33
C ASP A 311 18.42 -7.98 18.27
N GLY A 312 17.58 -7.39 19.12
CA GLY A 312 16.13 -7.60 19.10
C GLY A 312 15.45 -7.17 17.79
N ASP A 313 15.65 -5.93 17.32
CA ASP A 313 14.98 -5.43 16.09
C ASP A 313 15.48 -6.15 14.82
N ILE A 314 16.78 -6.48 14.75
CA ILE A 314 17.35 -7.27 13.65
C ILE A 314 16.81 -8.70 13.68
N ALA A 315 16.75 -9.34 14.85
CA ALA A 315 16.21 -10.69 14.99
C ALA A 315 14.71 -10.74 14.61
N VAL A 316 13.93 -9.75 15.03
CA VAL A 316 12.51 -9.59 14.67
C VAL A 316 12.34 -9.50 13.14
N ARG A 317 13.08 -8.60 12.48
CA ARG A 317 13.03 -8.46 11.02
C ARG A 317 13.48 -9.73 10.29
N LYS A 318 14.55 -10.37 10.76
CA LYS A 318 15.04 -11.62 10.20
C LYS A 318 14.00 -12.72 10.30
N MET A 319 13.32 -12.84 11.44
CA MET A 319 12.25 -13.83 11.63
C MET A 319 11.07 -13.60 10.66
N ILE A 320 10.66 -12.34 10.45
CA ILE A 320 9.65 -12.00 9.44
C ILE A 320 10.15 -12.38 8.04
N PHE A 321 11.36 -11.96 7.67
CA PHE A 321 11.91 -12.21 6.34
C PHE A 321 12.06 -13.70 6.06
N ASP A 322 12.57 -14.48 7.01
CA ASP A 322 12.76 -15.93 6.85
C ASP A 322 11.42 -16.66 6.66
N ALA A 323 10.40 -16.30 7.46
CA ALA A 323 9.08 -16.92 7.35
C ALA A 323 8.41 -16.62 6.01
N HIS A 324 8.41 -15.35 5.59
CA HIS A 324 7.80 -14.93 4.32
C HIS A 324 8.64 -15.35 3.09
N TRP A 325 9.96 -15.48 3.22
CA TRP A 325 10.80 -16.09 2.18
C TRP A 325 10.50 -17.57 2.00
N GLN A 326 10.26 -18.31 3.09
CA GLN A 326 9.80 -19.70 3.02
C GLN A 326 8.43 -19.81 2.37
N ALA A 327 7.49 -18.91 2.70
CA ALA A 327 6.19 -18.84 2.05
C ALA A 327 6.35 -18.61 0.54
N PHE A 328 7.10 -17.59 0.11
CA PHE A 328 7.39 -17.35 -1.31
C PHE A 328 7.93 -18.60 -2.03
N ARG A 329 8.87 -19.34 -1.41
CA ARG A 329 9.44 -20.56 -2.01
C ARG A 329 8.41 -21.68 -2.24
N SER A 330 7.28 -21.68 -1.54
CA SER A 330 6.20 -22.64 -1.79
C SER A 330 5.27 -22.26 -2.96
N SER A 331 5.26 -20.99 -3.39
CA SER A 331 4.52 -20.54 -4.59
C SER A 331 5.34 -19.51 -5.39
N PRO A 332 6.49 -19.92 -5.99
CA PRO A 332 7.47 -18.96 -6.50
C PRO A 332 7.03 -18.25 -7.79
N TRP A 333 6.21 -18.88 -8.62
CA TRP A 333 5.91 -18.35 -9.96
C TRP A 333 4.88 -17.24 -9.94
N PHE A 334 3.77 -17.47 -9.25
CA PHE A 334 2.59 -16.61 -9.24
C PHE A 334 2.23 -16.10 -7.84
N GLY A 335 2.97 -16.51 -6.80
CA GLY A 335 2.72 -16.10 -5.43
C GLY A 335 1.39 -16.63 -4.89
N PHE A 336 0.90 -16.00 -3.83
CA PHE A 336 -0.39 -16.32 -3.20
C PHE A 336 -1.54 -15.41 -3.66
N GLY A 337 -1.29 -14.48 -4.59
CA GLY A 337 -2.21 -13.45 -5.05
C GLY A 337 -1.99 -12.09 -4.35
N LEU A 338 -2.22 -10.99 -5.07
CA LEU A 338 -2.12 -9.63 -4.53
C LEU A 338 -3.00 -9.43 -3.29
N GLY A 339 -2.40 -8.84 -2.25
CA GLY A 339 -3.02 -8.59 -0.95
C GLY A 339 -3.14 -9.82 -0.05
N SER A 340 -2.57 -10.97 -0.42
CA SER A 340 -2.63 -12.20 0.39
C SER A 340 -1.73 -12.19 1.63
N PHE A 341 -0.88 -11.16 1.81
CA PHE A 341 0.03 -11.09 2.96
C PHE A 341 -0.65 -11.39 4.32
N PRO A 342 -1.79 -10.78 4.69
CA PRO A 342 -2.38 -11.01 6.01
C PRO A 342 -2.84 -12.46 6.23
N VAL A 343 -3.36 -13.11 5.19
CA VAL A 343 -3.84 -14.49 5.27
C VAL A 343 -2.67 -15.48 5.24
N VAL A 344 -1.63 -15.22 4.43
CA VAL A 344 -0.40 -16.02 4.42
C VAL A 344 0.33 -15.91 5.75
N ASN A 345 0.47 -14.70 6.32
CA ASN A 345 1.06 -14.49 7.64
C ASN A 345 0.39 -15.36 8.70
N GLN A 346 -0.94 -15.48 8.67
CA GLN A 346 -1.72 -16.32 9.60
C GLN A 346 -1.47 -17.83 9.41
N MET A 347 -1.26 -18.29 8.18
CA MET A 347 -0.99 -19.70 7.87
C MET A 347 0.39 -20.15 8.33
N ILE A 348 1.40 -19.28 8.17
CA ILE A 348 2.80 -19.64 8.45
C ILE A 348 3.19 -19.41 9.92
N MET A 349 2.25 -19.03 10.77
CA MET A 349 2.50 -18.84 12.20
C MET A 349 2.79 -20.18 12.88
N THR A 350 3.91 -20.22 13.59
CA THR A 350 4.36 -21.34 14.42
C THR A 350 4.61 -20.83 15.84
N SER A 351 4.70 -21.73 16.82
CA SER A 351 5.01 -21.33 18.20
C SER A 351 6.35 -20.60 18.31
N ALA A 352 7.31 -20.92 17.43
CA ALA A 352 8.63 -20.29 17.38
C ALA A 352 8.59 -18.84 16.87
N ASN A 353 7.73 -18.53 15.89
CA ASN A 353 7.67 -17.21 15.26
C ASN A 353 6.46 -16.35 15.72
N LEU A 354 5.55 -16.94 16.51
CA LEU A 354 4.36 -16.28 17.04
C LEU A 354 4.64 -14.96 17.74
N PRO A 355 5.67 -14.81 18.61
CA PRO A 355 5.94 -13.54 19.30
C PRO A 355 6.22 -12.37 18.36
N VAL A 356 6.56 -12.65 17.09
CA VAL A 356 6.82 -11.64 16.07
C VAL A 356 5.64 -11.52 15.10
N LEU A 357 5.18 -12.62 14.50
CA LEU A 357 4.22 -12.56 13.38
C LEU A 357 2.80 -12.16 13.80
N PHE A 358 2.44 -12.20 15.09
CA PHE A 358 1.04 -12.01 15.54
C PHE A 358 0.46 -10.62 15.28
N ASP A 359 1.32 -9.59 15.18
CA ASP A 359 0.91 -8.20 14.93
C ASP A 359 1.69 -7.59 13.76
N VAL A 360 1.97 -8.41 12.74
CA VAL A 360 2.62 -7.97 11.51
C VAL A 360 1.59 -7.82 10.40
N ARG A 361 1.62 -6.67 9.72
CA ARG A 361 0.69 -6.32 8.63
C ARG A 361 1.35 -6.22 7.26
N ALA A 362 2.68 -6.34 7.20
CA ALA A 362 3.46 -6.41 5.98
C ALA A 362 4.83 -7.03 6.27
N SER A 363 5.50 -7.53 5.22
CA SER A 363 6.85 -8.09 5.37
C SER A 363 7.89 -7.02 5.72
N HIS A 364 7.54 -5.74 5.63
CA HIS A 364 8.48 -4.60 5.72
C HIS A 364 9.63 -4.69 4.70
N ASN A 365 9.37 -5.32 3.55
CA ASN A 365 10.26 -5.36 2.41
C ASN A 365 9.42 -5.43 1.13
N LEU A 366 9.42 -4.33 0.36
CA LEU A 366 8.65 -4.18 -0.86
C LEU A 366 8.87 -5.33 -1.84
N TYR A 367 10.14 -5.75 -2.00
CA TYR A 367 10.52 -6.79 -2.95
C TYR A 367 10.04 -8.16 -2.51
N LEU A 368 10.25 -8.51 -1.25
CA LEU A 368 9.79 -9.77 -0.69
C LEU A 368 8.26 -9.88 -0.75
N GLN A 369 7.55 -8.79 -0.46
CA GLN A 369 6.09 -8.80 -0.52
C GLN A 369 5.57 -8.96 -1.96
N TRP A 370 6.20 -8.32 -2.94
CA TRP A 370 5.84 -8.53 -4.36
C TRP A 370 6.14 -9.96 -4.83
N LEU A 371 7.22 -10.56 -4.36
CA LEU A 371 7.55 -11.96 -4.64
C LEU A 371 6.53 -12.91 -4.01
N GLU A 372 6.18 -12.71 -2.74
CA GLU A 372 5.18 -13.54 -2.05
C GLU A 372 3.79 -13.43 -2.69
N GLU A 373 3.34 -12.22 -3.00
CA GLU A 373 1.98 -11.99 -3.47
C GLU A 373 1.83 -12.21 -4.98
N GLY A 374 2.76 -11.71 -5.79
CA GLY A 374 2.70 -11.77 -7.25
C GLY A 374 3.61 -12.82 -7.89
N GLY A 375 4.45 -13.50 -7.11
CA GLY A 375 5.48 -14.40 -7.61
C GLY A 375 6.54 -13.67 -8.42
N VAL A 376 7.49 -14.45 -8.96
CA VAL A 376 8.51 -13.92 -9.87
C VAL A 376 7.87 -13.27 -11.08
N VAL A 377 6.78 -13.82 -11.62
CA VAL A 377 6.12 -13.31 -12.84
C VAL A 377 5.52 -11.93 -12.58
N GLY A 378 4.70 -11.77 -11.53
CA GLY A 378 4.09 -10.49 -11.19
C GLY A 378 5.14 -9.44 -10.81
N ALA A 379 6.13 -9.82 -9.99
CA ALA A 379 7.18 -8.92 -9.55
C ALA A 379 8.07 -8.42 -10.71
N THR A 380 8.48 -9.30 -11.63
CA THR A 380 9.31 -8.89 -12.78
C THR A 380 8.53 -8.05 -13.78
N LEU A 381 7.28 -8.37 -14.08
CA LEU A 381 6.47 -7.58 -15.01
C LEU A 381 6.16 -6.18 -14.46
N MET A 382 5.81 -6.08 -13.16
CA MET A 382 5.60 -4.79 -12.51
C MET A 382 6.92 -4.00 -12.42
N GLY A 383 8.02 -4.66 -12.05
CA GLY A 383 9.35 -4.07 -12.02
C GLY A 383 9.79 -3.54 -13.39
N ALA A 384 9.60 -4.33 -14.45
CA ALA A 384 9.89 -3.92 -15.82
C ALA A 384 9.02 -2.72 -16.23
N TRP A 385 7.72 -2.74 -15.93
CA TRP A 385 6.84 -1.61 -16.18
C TRP A 385 7.35 -0.33 -15.50
N LEU A 386 7.70 -0.42 -14.21
CA LEU A 386 8.22 0.72 -13.47
C LEU A 386 9.54 1.22 -14.04
N LEU A 387 10.49 0.33 -14.32
CA LEU A 387 11.82 0.70 -14.84
C LEU A 387 11.72 1.37 -16.22
N ILE A 388 10.84 0.88 -17.11
CA ILE A 388 10.62 1.52 -18.41
C ILE A 388 9.98 2.90 -18.22
N ALA A 389 9.01 3.06 -17.30
CA ALA A 389 8.42 4.36 -17.00
C ALA A 389 9.48 5.34 -16.47
N LEU A 390 10.30 4.92 -15.52
CA LEU A 390 11.39 5.72 -14.96
C LEU A 390 12.45 6.06 -16.01
N GLY A 391 12.81 5.13 -16.89
CA GLY A 391 13.75 5.37 -17.99
C GLY A 391 13.27 6.50 -18.92
N ARG A 392 11.97 6.55 -19.23
CA ARG A 392 11.41 7.65 -20.05
C ARG A 392 11.39 8.98 -19.32
N ILE A 393 11.10 8.97 -18.01
CA ILE A 393 11.19 10.18 -17.18
C ILE A 393 12.65 10.64 -17.13
N ALA A 394 13.61 9.73 -16.99
CA ALA A 394 15.03 10.04 -16.96
C ALA A 394 15.51 10.70 -18.26
N VAL A 395 15.05 10.23 -19.42
CA VAL A 395 15.33 10.87 -20.73
C VAL A 395 14.80 12.31 -20.78
N GLN A 396 13.65 12.60 -20.18
CA GLN A 396 13.17 13.98 -20.04
C GLN A 396 14.05 14.80 -19.08
N GLY A 397 14.57 14.16 -18.04
CA GLY A 397 15.45 14.77 -17.03
C GLY A 397 16.82 15.20 -17.55
N VAL A 398 17.28 14.70 -18.70
CA VAL A 398 18.54 15.15 -19.35
C VAL A 398 18.38 16.54 -19.97
N LYS A 399 17.16 16.97 -20.29
CA LYS A 399 16.90 18.27 -20.92
C LYS A 399 17.10 19.43 -19.94
N LEU A 400 17.07 20.64 -20.49
CA LEU A 400 17.04 21.88 -19.71
C LEU A 400 15.60 22.33 -19.42
N GLY A 401 15.44 23.16 -18.40
CA GLY A 401 14.17 23.78 -18.03
C GLY A 401 13.38 23.06 -16.94
N THR A 402 12.22 23.64 -16.59
CA THR A 402 11.33 23.23 -15.50
C THR A 402 10.87 21.78 -15.64
N SER A 403 10.47 21.37 -16.84
CA SER A 403 10.02 20.01 -17.16
C SER A 403 11.05 18.97 -16.73
N ALA A 404 12.30 19.24 -17.08
CA ALA A 404 13.40 18.34 -16.85
C ALA A 404 13.77 18.31 -15.37
N ALA A 405 13.72 19.46 -14.69
CA ALA A 405 13.93 19.52 -13.24
C ALA A 405 12.86 18.72 -12.47
N LEU A 406 11.59 18.80 -12.88
CA LEU A 406 10.52 17.95 -12.33
C LEU A 406 10.80 16.48 -12.60
N ALA A 407 11.21 16.11 -13.82
CA ALA A 407 11.55 14.73 -14.16
C ALA A 407 12.72 14.19 -13.32
N ARG A 408 13.77 15.00 -13.10
CA ARG A 408 14.89 14.66 -12.20
C ARG A 408 14.42 14.42 -10.77
N ALA A 409 13.53 15.26 -10.25
CA ALA A 409 12.92 15.05 -8.92
C ALA A 409 12.08 13.78 -8.86
N GLY A 410 11.33 13.46 -9.91
CA GLY A 410 10.57 12.21 -9.99
C GLY A 410 11.45 10.97 -9.94
N VAL A 411 12.55 10.94 -10.68
CA VAL A 411 13.52 9.83 -10.63
C VAL A 411 14.20 9.76 -9.26
N ALA A 412 14.62 10.89 -8.70
CA ALA A 412 15.21 10.95 -7.36
C ALA A 412 14.26 10.46 -6.26
N ALA A 413 12.98 10.84 -6.33
CA ALA A 413 11.93 10.37 -5.43
C ALA A 413 11.67 8.86 -5.61
N ALA A 414 11.69 8.35 -6.84
CA ALA A 414 11.56 6.92 -7.09
C ALA A 414 12.76 6.13 -6.53
N ILE A 415 13.99 6.63 -6.68
CA ILE A 415 15.19 6.02 -6.11
C ILE A 415 15.10 5.98 -4.58
N LEU A 416 14.68 7.09 -3.94
CA LEU A 416 14.43 7.15 -2.50
C LEU A 416 13.49 6.02 -2.06
N VAL A 417 12.34 5.89 -2.73
CA VAL A 417 11.34 4.92 -2.32
C VAL A 417 11.77 3.47 -2.60
N LEU A 418 12.44 3.22 -3.72
CA LEU A 418 13.02 1.90 -4.02
C LEU A 418 14.11 1.53 -3.01
N ALA A 419 15.01 2.47 -2.68
CA ALA A 419 16.04 2.26 -1.66
C ALA A 419 15.44 2.01 -0.27
N HIS A 420 14.40 2.76 0.12
CA HIS A 420 13.70 2.52 1.38
C HIS A 420 12.93 1.19 1.37
N GLY A 421 12.48 0.74 0.20
CA GLY A 421 11.76 -0.50 -0.06
C GLY A 421 12.46 -1.79 0.40
N PHE A 422 13.77 -1.77 0.64
CA PHE A 422 14.49 -2.89 1.27
C PHE A 422 14.14 -3.10 2.75
N SER A 423 13.59 -2.07 3.41
CA SER A 423 13.29 -2.06 4.85
C SER A 423 11.91 -1.52 5.21
N ASP A 424 11.13 -1.17 4.19
CA ASP A 424 9.74 -0.72 4.29
C ASP A 424 8.92 -1.18 3.07
N PHE A 425 7.60 -1.03 3.18
CA PHE A 425 6.62 -1.43 2.17
C PHE A 425 5.74 -0.24 1.76
N ALA A 426 6.21 1.01 1.90
CA ALA A 426 5.45 2.24 1.64
C ALA A 426 4.54 2.21 0.41
N VAL A 427 5.02 1.70 -0.73
CA VAL A 427 4.26 1.65 -2.01
C VAL A 427 3.14 0.58 -2.01
N GLN A 428 2.94 -0.14 -0.92
CA GLN A 428 1.77 -1.01 -0.72
C GLN A 428 0.65 -0.28 0.04
N VAL A 429 0.95 0.84 0.70
CA VAL A 429 -0.05 1.70 1.33
C VAL A 429 -0.86 2.42 0.23
N PRO A 430 -2.19 2.31 0.22
CA PRO A 430 -3.04 2.81 -0.88
C PRO A 430 -2.82 4.28 -1.23
N ALA A 431 -2.84 5.17 -0.24
CA ALA A 431 -2.62 6.59 -0.51
C ALA A 431 -1.25 6.90 -1.13
N LEU A 432 -0.21 6.12 -0.79
CA LEU A 432 1.10 6.27 -1.41
C LEU A 432 1.12 5.68 -2.84
N GLN A 433 0.40 4.59 -3.11
CA GLN A 433 0.20 4.11 -4.49
C GLN A 433 -0.47 5.16 -5.37
N THR A 434 -1.48 5.84 -4.84
CA THR A 434 -2.18 6.94 -5.51
C THR A 434 -1.21 8.08 -5.87
N LEU A 435 -0.36 8.52 -4.94
CA LEU A 435 0.68 9.51 -5.21
C LEU A 435 1.68 9.04 -6.28
N PHE A 436 2.09 7.77 -6.22
CA PHE A 436 2.97 7.16 -7.22
C PHE A 436 2.33 7.11 -8.61
N ALA A 437 1.08 6.68 -8.72
CA ALA A 437 0.33 6.63 -9.96
C ALA A 437 0.17 8.02 -10.59
N ILE A 438 -0.15 9.03 -9.78
CA ILE A 438 -0.27 10.42 -10.23
C ILE A 438 1.08 10.99 -10.67
N GLY A 439 2.14 10.75 -9.89
CA GLY A 439 3.48 11.23 -10.20
C GLY A 439 4.01 10.64 -11.51
N LEU A 440 3.97 9.30 -11.63
CA LEU A 440 4.40 8.60 -12.84
C LEU A 440 3.54 8.97 -14.05
N GLY A 441 2.22 9.08 -13.88
CA GLY A 441 1.32 9.46 -14.96
C GLY A 441 1.61 10.89 -15.45
N ALA A 442 1.66 11.86 -14.55
CA ALA A 442 1.96 13.25 -14.92
C ALA A 442 3.33 13.42 -15.60
N MET A 443 4.33 12.62 -15.24
CA MET A 443 5.68 12.72 -15.83
C MET A 443 5.87 11.91 -17.12
N THR A 444 5.10 10.85 -17.35
CA THR A 444 5.15 10.06 -18.58
C THR A 444 4.26 10.61 -19.70
N ALA A 445 3.56 11.71 -19.44
CA ALA A 445 2.69 12.37 -20.40
C ALA A 445 3.44 12.73 -21.71
N VAL A 446 2.81 12.42 -22.85
CA VAL A 446 3.35 12.70 -24.19
C VAL A 446 2.80 14.04 -24.67
N PRO A 447 3.65 15.00 -25.10
CA PRO A 447 3.18 16.25 -25.70
C PRO A 447 2.39 15.96 -26.98
N ALA A 448 1.30 16.69 -27.22
CA ALA A 448 0.60 16.64 -28.50
C ALA A 448 1.53 17.16 -29.61
N LEU A 449 1.82 16.33 -30.62
CA LEU A 449 2.62 16.73 -31.77
C LEU A 449 1.85 17.78 -32.59
N PRO A 450 2.47 18.92 -32.95
CA PRO A 450 1.88 19.85 -33.91
C PRO A 450 1.87 19.19 -35.30
N GLY A 451 0.69 19.06 -35.92
CA GLY A 451 0.59 19.02 -37.39
C GLY A 451 0.63 17.66 -38.12
N ARG A 452 0.35 16.51 -37.51
CA ARG A 452 0.15 15.26 -38.28
C ARG A 452 -1.20 14.58 -38.01
N GLY A 453 -2.09 14.67 -39.01
CA GLY A 453 -3.14 13.68 -39.31
C GLY A 453 -4.33 13.60 -38.35
N LYS A 454 -5.54 13.63 -38.91
CA LYS A 454 -6.86 13.50 -38.27
C LYS A 454 -7.13 12.12 -37.63
N ALA A 455 -6.18 11.53 -36.91
CA ALA A 455 -6.50 10.36 -36.08
C ALA A 455 -7.25 10.85 -34.84
N ALA A 456 -8.54 10.48 -34.70
CA ALA A 456 -9.32 10.82 -33.52
C ALA A 456 -8.55 10.37 -32.26
N PRO A 457 -8.32 11.25 -31.27
CA PRO A 457 -7.59 10.86 -30.07
C PRO A 457 -8.34 9.72 -29.37
N PRO A 458 -7.64 8.73 -28.79
CA PRO A 458 -8.27 7.53 -28.20
C PRO A 458 -8.96 7.79 -26.85
N TRP A 459 -9.53 8.98 -26.66
CA TRP A 459 -10.28 9.35 -25.45
C TRP A 459 -11.52 8.47 -25.26
N ARG A 460 -12.14 7.98 -26.34
CA ARG A 460 -13.22 6.98 -26.26
C ARG A 460 -12.76 5.70 -25.55
N GLY A 461 -11.55 5.22 -25.82
CA GLY A 461 -10.97 4.06 -25.13
C GLY A 461 -10.77 4.31 -23.64
N ALA A 462 -10.33 5.51 -23.24
CA ALA A 462 -10.24 5.88 -21.82
C ALA A 462 -11.61 6.04 -21.15
N VAL A 463 -12.64 6.52 -21.87
CA VAL A 463 -14.02 6.55 -21.37
C VAL A 463 -14.53 5.12 -21.17
N THR A 464 -14.34 4.22 -22.13
CA THR A 464 -14.73 2.81 -21.99
C THR A 464 -14.01 2.15 -20.82
N PHE A 465 -12.70 2.29 -20.73
CA PHE A 465 -11.89 1.75 -19.63
C PHE A 465 -12.32 2.31 -18.27
N GLY A 466 -12.48 3.64 -18.16
CA GLY A 466 -12.94 4.31 -16.95
C GLY A 466 -14.37 3.90 -16.58
N GLY A 467 -15.25 3.74 -17.56
CA GLY A 467 -16.65 3.31 -17.37
C GLY A 467 -16.76 1.88 -16.87
N LEU A 468 -16.04 0.94 -17.49
CA LEU A 468 -15.99 -0.46 -17.05
C LEU A 468 -15.39 -0.57 -15.64
N THR A 469 -14.29 0.15 -15.37
CA THR A 469 -13.66 0.16 -14.06
C THR A 469 -14.58 0.78 -13.00
N PHE A 470 -15.28 1.86 -13.33
CA PHE A 470 -16.25 2.50 -12.45
C PHE A 470 -17.39 1.56 -12.08
N VAL A 471 -18.02 0.92 -13.08
CA VAL A 471 -19.13 -0.02 -12.84
C VAL A 471 -18.66 -1.22 -12.02
N ALA A 472 -17.54 -1.85 -12.40
CA ALA A 472 -17.01 -3.00 -11.67
C ALA A 472 -16.66 -2.66 -10.22
N SER A 473 -16.00 -1.52 -9.99
CA SER A 473 -15.67 -1.05 -8.63
C SER A 473 -16.92 -0.71 -7.84
N LEU A 474 -17.93 -0.10 -8.47
CA LEU A 474 -19.18 0.29 -7.82
C LEU A 474 -20.00 -0.94 -7.38
N LEU A 475 -20.07 -1.96 -8.23
CA LEU A 475 -20.77 -3.22 -7.92
C LEU A 475 -20.20 -3.91 -6.67
N VAL A 476 -18.90 -3.77 -6.41
CA VAL A 476 -18.25 -4.34 -5.22
C VAL A 476 -18.28 -3.38 -4.03
N ALA A 477 -18.13 -2.07 -4.25
CA ALA A 477 -18.15 -1.08 -3.19
C ALA A 477 -19.53 -0.93 -2.53
N ILE A 478 -20.63 -0.99 -3.30
CA ILE A 478 -22.00 -0.87 -2.77
C ILE A 478 -22.29 -1.85 -1.61
N PRO A 479 -22.13 -3.18 -1.79
CA PRO A 479 -22.41 -4.13 -0.71
C PRO A 479 -21.46 -3.96 0.49
N MET A 480 -20.21 -3.54 0.26
CA MET A 480 -19.24 -3.27 1.32
C MET A 480 -19.59 -2.03 2.16
N VAL A 481 -20.03 -0.95 1.51
CA VAL A 481 -20.49 0.26 2.21
C VAL A 481 -21.78 -0.04 2.97
N ALA A 482 -22.72 -0.76 2.35
CA ALA A 482 -23.96 -1.16 3.00
C ALA A 482 -23.68 -1.97 4.28
N SER A 483 -22.79 -2.97 4.23
CA SER A 483 -22.46 -3.78 5.41
C SER A 483 -21.83 -2.96 6.53
N ARG A 484 -20.97 -1.98 6.19
CA ARG A 484 -20.36 -1.07 7.17
C ARG A 484 -21.39 -0.24 7.96
N PHE A 485 -22.52 0.08 7.34
CA PHE A 485 -23.63 0.83 7.97
C PHE A 485 -24.79 -0.07 8.41
N GLY A 486 -24.57 -1.38 8.56
CA GLY A 486 -25.57 -2.33 9.07
C GLY A 486 -26.61 -2.81 8.05
N GLY A 487 -26.48 -2.43 6.78
CA GLY A 487 -27.28 -2.97 5.68
C GLY A 487 -26.84 -4.39 5.29
N ASP A 488 -27.77 -5.21 4.81
CA ASP A 488 -27.48 -6.59 4.38
C ASP A 488 -27.66 -6.72 2.87
N LEU A 489 -26.54 -6.71 2.14
CA LEU A 489 -26.47 -6.97 0.69
C LEU A 489 -25.64 -8.22 0.39
N ALA A 490 -25.56 -9.17 1.32
CA ALA A 490 -24.74 -10.37 1.17
C ALA A 490 -25.20 -11.29 0.04
N ASP A 491 -26.49 -11.24 -0.32
CA ASP A 491 -27.05 -12.03 -1.42
C ASP A 491 -26.67 -11.48 -2.82
N MET A 492 -26.12 -10.27 -2.92
CA MET A 492 -25.65 -9.73 -4.20
C MET A 492 -24.51 -10.59 -4.76
N PRO A 493 -24.51 -10.94 -6.06
CA PRO A 493 -23.42 -11.73 -6.68
C PRO A 493 -22.02 -11.10 -6.54
N SER A 494 -21.96 -9.77 -6.47
CA SER A 494 -20.72 -8.99 -6.29
C SER A 494 -20.28 -8.81 -4.83
N ALA A 495 -21.06 -9.30 -3.85
CA ALA A 495 -20.69 -9.24 -2.45
C ALA A 495 -19.37 -9.97 -2.21
N SER A 496 -18.39 -9.26 -1.64
CA SER A 496 -17.09 -9.81 -1.30
C SER A 496 -17.17 -10.75 -0.09
N ALA A 497 -16.14 -11.55 0.13
CA ALA A 497 -16.09 -12.43 1.30
C ALA A 497 -16.21 -11.68 2.64
N GLU A 498 -15.80 -10.41 2.67
CA GLU A 498 -15.93 -9.55 3.84
C GLU A 498 -17.39 -9.19 4.13
N VAL A 499 -18.17 -8.87 3.09
CA VAL A 499 -19.61 -8.63 3.22
C VAL A 499 -20.32 -9.87 3.74
N LEU A 500 -19.97 -11.05 3.21
CA LEU A 500 -20.56 -12.31 3.66
C LEU A 500 -20.23 -12.57 5.13
N ALA A 501 -18.98 -12.39 5.53
CA ALA A 501 -18.58 -12.58 6.92
C ALA A 501 -19.29 -11.62 7.88
N SER A 502 -19.35 -10.32 7.55
CA SER A 502 -20.08 -9.36 8.37
C SER A 502 -21.55 -9.73 8.53
N ALA A 503 -22.21 -10.17 7.45
CA ALA A 503 -23.61 -10.59 7.49
C ALA A 503 -23.81 -11.88 8.33
N ILE A 504 -22.90 -12.85 8.21
CA ILE A 504 -22.91 -14.07 9.01
C ILE A 504 -22.74 -13.74 10.49
N GLU A 505 -21.74 -12.93 10.85
CA GLU A 505 -21.43 -12.56 12.24
C GLU A 505 -22.57 -11.77 12.89
N ALA A 506 -23.13 -10.80 12.16
CA ALA A 506 -24.26 -10.01 12.65
C ALA A 506 -25.50 -10.86 12.98
N LYS A 507 -25.69 -11.96 12.24
CA LYS A 507 -26.79 -12.91 12.48
C LYS A 507 -26.44 -13.93 13.56
N LEU A 508 -25.25 -14.52 13.55
CA LEU A 508 -24.78 -15.45 14.58
C LEU A 508 -24.82 -14.83 15.98
N ALA A 509 -24.51 -13.53 16.10
CA ALA A 509 -24.59 -12.80 17.36
C ALA A 509 -26.00 -12.79 18.01
N ARG A 510 -27.06 -13.12 17.24
CA ARG A 510 -28.45 -13.19 17.72
C ARG A 510 -28.92 -14.60 18.07
N ASP A 511 -28.03 -15.60 17.98
CA ASP A 511 -28.31 -17.03 18.18
C ASP A 511 -29.61 -17.52 17.47
N PRO A 512 -29.69 -17.41 16.13
CA PRO A 512 -30.91 -17.74 15.41
C PRO A 512 -31.20 -19.24 15.48
N ARG A 513 -32.44 -19.59 15.85
CA ARG A 513 -32.95 -20.97 15.85
C ARG A 513 -33.90 -21.27 14.68
N ASP A 514 -34.26 -20.23 13.92
CA ASP A 514 -35.13 -20.34 12.77
C ASP A 514 -34.45 -21.11 11.61
N PRO A 515 -35.06 -22.19 11.08
CA PRO A 515 -34.50 -22.98 9.99
C PRO A 515 -34.22 -22.16 8.72
N ALA A 516 -35.04 -21.17 8.39
CA ALA A 516 -34.86 -20.37 7.18
C ALA A 516 -33.59 -19.49 7.28
N THR A 517 -33.35 -18.91 8.46
CA THR A 517 -32.15 -18.15 8.77
C THR A 517 -30.90 -19.04 8.75
N LEU A 518 -30.95 -20.22 9.35
CA LEU A 518 -29.84 -21.18 9.34
C LEU A 518 -29.53 -21.68 7.92
N ALA A 519 -30.54 -21.92 7.09
CA ALA A 519 -30.36 -22.27 5.69
C ALA A 519 -29.73 -21.13 4.88
N ARG A 520 -30.07 -19.87 5.17
CA ARG A 520 -29.40 -18.71 4.57
C ARG A 520 -27.94 -18.63 5.01
N LEU A 521 -27.65 -18.79 6.30
CA LEU A 521 -26.29 -18.79 6.83
C LEU A 521 -25.43 -19.91 6.23
N ASP A 522 -25.98 -21.11 6.05
CA ASP A 522 -25.30 -22.20 5.34
C ASP A 522 -24.91 -21.79 3.93
N ARG A 523 -25.83 -21.22 3.13
CA ARG A 523 -25.53 -20.75 1.77
C ARG A 523 -24.45 -19.67 1.75
N LEU A 524 -24.56 -18.68 2.64
CA LEU A 524 -23.57 -17.58 2.73
C LEU A 524 -22.19 -18.11 3.13
N SER A 525 -22.11 -19.02 4.11
CA SER A 525 -20.83 -19.60 4.56
C SER A 525 -20.15 -20.45 3.48
N ARG A 526 -20.91 -21.26 2.73
CA ARG A 526 -20.36 -22.03 1.58
C ARG A 526 -19.80 -21.10 0.52
N ARG A 527 -20.52 -20.01 0.22
CA ARG A 527 -20.08 -19.01 -0.75
C ARG A 527 -18.85 -18.26 -0.27
N GLU A 528 -18.76 -17.95 1.02
CA GLU A 528 -17.57 -17.36 1.63
C GLU A 528 -16.35 -18.28 1.49
N LEU A 529 -16.51 -19.55 1.86
CA LEU A 529 -15.46 -20.56 1.75
C LEU A 529 -15.03 -20.79 0.30
N ALA A 530 -15.95 -20.75 -0.68
CA ALA A 530 -15.63 -20.83 -2.10
C ALA A 530 -14.80 -19.65 -2.64
N MET A 531 -14.74 -18.53 -1.89
CA MET A 531 -13.90 -17.38 -2.21
C MET A 531 -12.57 -17.38 -1.45
N ARG A 532 -12.57 -17.79 -0.18
CA ARG A 532 -11.38 -17.71 0.69
C ARG A 532 -11.21 -18.91 1.64
N PRO A 533 -10.97 -20.13 1.12
CA PRO A 533 -10.77 -21.30 1.98
C PRO A 533 -9.48 -21.21 2.82
N GLY A 534 -8.56 -20.30 2.45
CA GLY A 534 -7.37 -19.98 3.24
C GLY A 534 -7.65 -19.14 4.49
N ALA A 535 -8.87 -18.69 4.75
CA ALA A 535 -9.18 -17.91 5.95
C ALA A 535 -9.68 -18.82 7.09
N GLY A 536 -8.88 -18.98 8.16
CA GLY A 536 -9.30 -19.75 9.34
C GLY A 536 -10.59 -19.23 9.99
N ALA A 537 -10.86 -17.92 9.86
CA ALA A 537 -12.09 -17.29 10.35
C ALA A 537 -13.34 -17.74 9.59
N ALA A 538 -13.24 -18.00 8.27
CA ALA A 538 -14.35 -18.46 7.46
C ALA A 538 -14.80 -19.87 7.89
N TRP A 539 -13.82 -20.74 8.15
CA TRP A 539 -14.05 -22.07 8.72
C TRP A 539 -14.63 -22.03 10.13
N LEU A 540 -14.20 -21.06 10.96
CA LEU A 540 -14.77 -20.89 12.30
C LEU A 540 -16.25 -20.48 12.25
N ARG A 541 -16.61 -19.53 11.36
CA ARG A 541 -18.01 -19.17 11.11
C ARG A 541 -18.83 -20.36 10.63
N ARG A 542 -18.25 -21.17 9.74
CA ARG A 542 -18.87 -22.41 9.26
C ARG A 542 -19.16 -23.38 10.41
N ALA A 543 -18.17 -23.63 11.27
CA ALA A 543 -18.32 -24.49 12.44
C ALA A 543 -19.44 -24.00 13.37
N ALA A 544 -19.50 -22.69 13.63
CA ALA A 544 -20.55 -22.10 14.46
C ALA A 544 -21.96 -22.31 13.86
N ILE A 545 -22.11 -22.17 12.54
CA ILE A 545 -23.38 -22.43 11.85
C ILE A 545 -23.76 -23.91 11.92
N ASP A 546 -22.81 -24.82 11.70
CA ASP A 546 -23.07 -26.26 11.72
C ASP A 546 -23.42 -26.76 13.13
N PHE A 547 -22.80 -26.20 14.19
CA PHE A 547 -23.22 -26.46 15.57
C PHE A 547 -24.64 -25.97 15.86
N GLN A 548 -25.03 -24.78 15.37
CA GLN A 548 -26.42 -24.29 15.53
C GLN A 548 -27.46 -25.12 14.77
N ARG A 549 -27.02 -25.88 13.76
CA ARG A 549 -27.85 -26.81 12.98
C ARG A 549 -27.85 -28.24 13.51
N ASP A 550 -27.20 -28.47 14.65
CA ASP A 550 -27.00 -29.80 15.25
C ASP A 550 -26.27 -30.79 14.32
N ASP A 551 -25.52 -30.32 13.32
CA ASP A 551 -24.65 -31.15 12.48
C ASP A 551 -23.24 -31.20 13.07
N VAL A 552 -23.11 -31.97 14.15
CA VAL A 552 -21.87 -32.08 14.94
C VAL A 552 -20.69 -32.58 14.10
N THR A 553 -20.93 -33.47 13.14
CA THR A 553 -19.88 -34.01 12.27
C THR A 553 -19.33 -32.92 11.35
N ALA A 554 -20.21 -32.17 10.67
CA ALA A 554 -19.78 -31.06 9.83
C ALA A 554 -19.13 -29.94 10.65
N ALA A 555 -19.64 -29.66 11.85
CA ALA A 555 -19.10 -28.64 12.74
C ALA A 555 -17.66 -28.95 13.19
N ASN A 556 -17.39 -30.21 13.57
CA ASN A 556 -16.05 -30.66 13.90
C ASN A 556 -15.10 -30.56 12.71
N LEU A 557 -15.53 -31.01 11.52
CA LEU A 557 -14.71 -30.92 10.31
C LEU A 557 -14.36 -29.46 9.98
N ALA A 558 -15.32 -28.54 10.08
CA ALA A 558 -15.08 -27.12 9.86
C ALA A 558 -14.16 -26.51 10.93
N LEU A 559 -14.30 -26.92 12.20
CA LEU A 559 -13.40 -26.47 13.27
C LEU A 559 -11.96 -26.97 13.05
N ASP A 560 -11.80 -28.22 12.63
CA ASP A 560 -10.50 -28.81 12.28
C ASP A 560 -9.86 -28.05 11.12
N HIS A 561 -10.62 -27.69 10.09
CA HIS A 561 -10.11 -26.84 9.00
C HIS A 561 -9.71 -25.44 9.50
N SER A 562 -10.47 -24.82 10.42
CA SER A 562 -10.08 -23.53 11.02
C SER A 562 -8.74 -23.61 11.73
N LEU A 563 -8.51 -24.69 12.47
CA LEU A 563 -7.28 -24.95 13.21
C LEU A 563 -6.12 -25.36 12.28
N ALA A 564 -6.39 -26.10 11.20
CA ALA A 564 -5.37 -26.52 10.23
C ALA A 564 -4.85 -25.34 9.40
N VAL A 565 -5.75 -24.44 8.97
CA VAL A 565 -5.39 -23.30 8.12
C VAL A 565 -4.63 -22.21 8.88
N ALA A 566 -5.05 -21.90 10.11
CA ALA A 566 -4.48 -20.81 10.91
C ALA A 566 -4.46 -21.18 12.40
N PRO A 567 -3.60 -22.15 12.81
CA PRO A 567 -3.64 -22.75 14.14
C PRO A 567 -3.41 -21.74 15.25
N LEU A 568 -2.47 -20.81 15.04
CA LEU A 568 -2.02 -19.85 16.04
C LEU A 568 -2.47 -18.41 15.74
N GLN A 569 -3.54 -18.24 14.95
CA GLN A 569 -4.12 -16.92 14.73
C GLN A 569 -4.74 -16.37 16.01
N THR A 570 -4.04 -15.43 16.64
CA THR A 570 -4.37 -14.94 17.99
C THR A 570 -5.65 -14.10 18.04
N SER A 571 -6.01 -13.48 16.91
CA SER A 571 -7.27 -12.72 16.78
C SER A 571 -8.50 -13.62 16.82
N LEU A 572 -8.36 -14.91 16.49
CA LEU A 572 -9.44 -15.90 16.56
C LEU A 572 -9.46 -16.69 17.86
N PHE A 573 -8.44 -16.57 18.70
CA PHE A 573 -8.32 -17.41 19.90
C PHE A 573 -9.57 -17.39 20.77
N MET A 574 -10.08 -16.20 21.12
CA MET A 574 -11.23 -16.08 22.01
C MET A 574 -12.49 -16.72 21.41
N SER A 575 -12.83 -16.40 20.17
CA SER A 575 -14.04 -16.92 19.52
C SER A 575 -13.94 -18.42 19.23
N ARG A 576 -12.77 -18.89 18.77
CA ARG A 576 -12.52 -20.30 18.49
C ARG A 576 -12.53 -21.14 19.76
N ALA A 577 -11.82 -20.71 20.80
CA ALA A 577 -11.76 -21.42 22.06
C ALA A 577 -13.14 -21.41 22.75
N ARG A 578 -13.88 -20.29 22.72
CA ARG A 578 -15.25 -20.24 23.23
C ARG A 578 -16.13 -21.27 22.53
N LEU A 579 -16.16 -21.27 21.20
CA LEU A 579 -16.96 -22.23 20.44
C LEU A 579 -16.56 -23.68 20.79
N ALA A 580 -15.26 -23.97 20.82
CA ALA A 580 -14.77 -25.31 21.12
C ALA A 580 -15.14 -25.78 22.54
N TYR A 581 -14.92 -24.95 23.56
CA TYR A 581 -15.21 -25.33 24.94
C TYR A 581 -16.71 -25.34 25.25
N GLU A 582 -17.54 -24.55 24.57
CA GLU A 582 -19.01 -24.66 24.69
C GLU A 582 -19.56 -25.97 24.11
N HIS A 583 -18.84 -26.59 23.18
CA HIS A 583 -19.20 -27.87 22.57
C HIS A 583 -18.23 -28.98 22.96
N TRP A 584 -17.54 -28.85 24.09
CA TRP A 584 -16.43 -29.72 24.49
C TRP A 584 -16.74 -31.23 24.41
N PRO A 585 -17.91 -31.72 24.91
CA PRO A 585 -18.25 -33.15 24.84
C PRO A 585 -18.43 -33.68 23.42
N ALA A 586 -18.82 -32.81 22.49
CA ALA A 586 -19.09 -33.14 21.09
C ALA A 586 -17.83 -33.07 20.19
N LEU A 587 -16.71 -32.57 20.71
CA LEU A 587 -15.47 -32.43 19.94
C LEU A 587 -14.75 -33.77 19.71
N THR A 588 -14.13 -33.91 18.54
CA THR A 588 -13.21 -35.03 18.29
C THR A 588 -11.95 -34.94 19.17
N PRO A 589 -11.26 -36.07 19.43
CA PRO A 589 -9.98 -36.04 20.15
C PRO A 589 -8.93 -35.12 19.51
N SER A 590 -8.88 -35.07 18.17
CA SER A 590 -7.96 -34.20 17.42
C SER A 590 -8.26 -32.73 17.67
N SER A 591 -9.52 -32.31 17.53
CA SER A 591 -9.94 -30.93 17.75
C SER A 591 -9.64 -30.48 19.18
N ARG A 592 -9.93 -31.33 20.18
CA ARG A 592 -9.61 -31.05 21.59
C ARG A 592 -8.11 -30.82 21.79
N GLN A 593 -7.26 -31.67 21.22
CA GLN A 593 -5.80 -31.54 21.34
C GLN A 593 -5.30 -30.22 20.74
N GLN A 594 -5.79 -29.83 19.56
CA GLN A 594 -5.40 -28.60 18.90
C GLN A 594 -5.88 -27.34 19.65
N VAL A 595 -7.11 -27.36 20.18
CA VAL A 595 -7.65 -26.27 21.01
C VAL A 595 -6.85 -26.12 22.30
N MET A 596 -6.52 -27.23 22.97
CA MET A 596 -5.66 -27.20 24.16
C MET A 596 -4.25 -26.70 23.83
N TYR A 597 -3.70 -27.12 22.69
CA TYR A 597 -2.40 -26.64 22.22
C TYR A 597 -2.41 -25.11 22.04
N GLN A 598 -3.40 -24.56 21.33
CA GLN A 598 -3.52 -23.11 21.16
C GLN A 598 -3.68 -22.39 22.51
N ALA A 599 -4.48 -22.94 23.43
CA ALA A 599 -4.67 -22.36 24.77
C ALA A 599 -3.36 -22.31 25.58
N ARG A 600 -2.53 -23.36 25.52
CA ARG A 600 -1.20 -23.36 26.16
C ARG A 600 -0.27 -22.31 25.57
N ILE A 601 -0.28 -22.15 24.25
CA ILE A 601 0.55 -21.14 23.57
C ILE A 601 0.10 -19.73 23.95
N GLU A 602 -1.21 -19.48 24.04
CA GLU A 602 -1.76 -18.19 24.47
C GLU A 602 -1.50 -17.90 25.95
N TYR A 603 -1.56 -18.93 26.81
CA TYR A 603 -1.12 -18.82 28.21
C TYR A 603 0.35 -18.39 28.31
N ALA A 604 1.24 -19.04 27.54
CA ALA A 604 2.66 -18.71 27.53
C ALA A 604 2.93 -17.28 27.03
N ARG A 605 2.07 -16.74 26.16
CA ARG A 605 2.23 -15.41 25.58
C ARG A 605 1.70 -14.28 26.47
N GLY A 606 0.51 -14.46 27.04
CA GLY A 606 -0.24 -13.39 27.72
C GLY A 606 -0.60 -13.68 29.17
N GLY A 607 -0.14 -14.80 29.73
CA GLY A 607 -0.53 -15.25 31.05
C GLY A 607 -1.96 -15.80 31.09
N GLU A 608 -2.51 -15.87 32.30
CA GLU A 608 -3.76 -16.58 32.56
C GLU A 608 -5.02 -15.72 32.40
N ASP A 609 -4.90 -14.39 32.33
CA ASP A 609 -6.05 -13.48 32.42
C ASP A 609 -7.05 -13.68 31.27
N ARG A 610 -6.59 -13.74 30.02
CA ARG A 610 -7.46 -14.00 28.85
C ARG A 610 -8.17 -15.35 28.98
N LEU A 611 -7.48 -16.38 29.50
CA LEU A 611 -8.04 -17.71 29.65
C LEU A 611 -9.04 -17.78 30.81
N LYS A 612 -8.82 -17.04 31.91
CA LYS A 612 -9.78 -16.92 33.02
C LYS A 612 -11.05 -16.22 32.57
N THR A 613 -10.93 -15.11 31.84
CA THR A 613 -12.09 -14.42 31.26
C THR A 613 -12.89 -15.39 30.39
N LEU A 614 -12.22 -16.13 29.52
CA LEU A 614 -12.86 -17.15 28.68
C LEU A 614 -13.55 -18.25 29.52
N ALA A 615 -12.89 -18.80 30.54
CA ALA A 615 -13.45 -19.83 31.41
C ALA A 615 -14.75 -19.39 32.10
N ASN A 616 -14.81 -18.12 32.51
CA ASN A 616 -16.00 -17.56 33.14
C ASN A 616 -17.17 -17.34 32.17
N GLU A 617 -16.89 -17.21 30.87
CA GLU A 617 -17.91 -17.03 29.83
C GLU A 617 -18.50 -18.35 29.33
N ILE A 618 -17.75 -19.47 29.43
CA ILE A 618 -18.17 -20.79 28.95
C ILE A 618 -19.31 -21.32 29.82
N ARG A 619 -20.43 -21.72 29.21
CA ARG A 619 -21.62 -22.28 29.87
C ARG A 619 -21.55 -23.79 30.03
N ASP A 620 -20.96 -24.50 29.07
CA ASP A 620 -20.78 -25.95 29.17
C ASP A 620 -19.91 -26.34 30.39
N PRO A 621 -20.41 -27.16 31.34
CA PRO A 621 -19.66 -27.53 32.54
C PRO A 621 -18.36 -28.26 32.23
N SER A 622 -18.37 -29.16 31.23
CA SER A 622 -17.21 -29.98 30.89
C SER A 622 -16.09 -29.13 30.30
N GLY A 623 -16.42 -28.23 29.39
CA GLY A 623 -15.47 -27.30 28.79
C GLY A 623 -14.93 -26.28 29.78
N ARG A 624 -15.80 -25.73 30.65
CA ARG A 624 -15.37 -24.83 31.73
C ARG A 624 -14.36 -25.50 32.66
N ILE A 625 -14.68 -26.71 33.13
CA ILE A 625 -13.81 -27.49 34.00
C ILE A 625 -12.51 -27.84 33.26
N GLY A 626 -12.59 -28.28 32.01
CA GLY A 626 -11.43 -28.62 31.18
C GLY A 626 -10.45 -27.45 31.02
N LEU A 627 -10.96 -26.25 30.71
CA LEU A 627 -10.13 -25.05 30.60
C LEU A 627 -9.55 -24.63 31.96
N ALA A 628 -10.33 -24.70 33.04
CA ALA A 628 -9.84 -24.40 34.38
C ALA A 628 -8.68 -25.32 34.81
N PHE A 629 -8.79 -26.63 34.54
CA PHE A 629 -7.70 -27.57 34.79
C PHE A 629 -6.46 -27.26 33.95
N LEU A 630 -6.63 -26.87 32.67
CA LEU A 630 -5.51 -26.44 31.84
C LEU A 630 -4.79 -25.23 32.44
N ILE A 631 -5.54 -24.21 32.89
CA ILE A 631 -4.97 -23.02 33.54
C ILE A 631 -4.17 -23.40 34.80
N VAL A 632 -4.73 -24.26 35.66
CA VAL A 632 -4.06 -24.74 36.88
C VAL A 632 -2.79 -25.53 36.54
N ALA A 633 -2.86 -26.40 35.53
CA ALA A 633 -1.72 -27.19 35.08
C ALA A 633 -0.55 -26.31 34.59
N GLU A 634 -0.83 -25.32 33.74
CA GLU A 634 0.21 -24.41 33.24
C GLU A 634 0.75 -23.50 34.36
N ARG A 635 -0.09 -23.04 35.29
CA ARG A 635 0.36 -22.27 36.47
C ARG A 635 1.29 -23.09 37.34
N THR A 636 0.92 -24.33 37.65
CA THR A 636 1.73 -25.23 38.49
C THR A 636 3.07 -25.51 37.83
N LYS A 637 3.07 -25.73 36.50
CA LYS A 637 4.29 -25.92 35.71
C LYS A 637 5.19 -24.68 35.75
N ALA A 638 4.62 -23.48 35.64
CA ALA A 638 5.37 -22.23 35.74
C ALA A 638 5.98 -22.02 37.15
N GLN A 639 5.23 -22.33 38.21
CA GLN A 639 5.71 -22.26 39.60
C GLN A 639 6.85 -23.26 39.87
N LEU A 640 6.72 -24.50 39.39
CA LEU A 640 7.78 -25.51 39.51
C LEU A 640 9.05 -25.09 38.76
N ALA A 641 8.91 -24.52 37.57
CA ALA A 641 10.05 -23.99 36.81
C ALA A 641 10.73 -22.81 37.52
N ALA A 642 9.97 -21.97 38.20
CA ALA A 642 10.51 -20.86 39.00
C ALA A 642 11.23 -21.36 40.27
N SER A 643 10.72 -22.40 40.95
CA SER A 643 11.35 -22.97 42.14
C SER A 643 12.70 -23.68 41.90
N LYS A 644 13.00 -23.99 40.63
CA LYS A 644 14.25 -24.64 40.19
C LYS A 644 15.32 -23.65 39.70
N ARG A 645 14.99 -22.36 39.63
CA ARG A 645 15.92 -21.27 39.32
C ARG A 645 16.25 -20.55 40.61
#